data_AF-A0A2V9T2G0-F1
#
_entry.id   AF-A0A2V9T2G0-F1
#
_cell.length_a   1.000
_cell.length_b   1.000
_cell.length_c   1.000
_cell.angle_alpha   90.00
_cell.angle_beta   90.00
_cell.angle_gamma   90.00
#
_symmetry.space_group_name_H-M   'P 1'
#
loop_
_entity.id
_entity.type
_entity.pdbx_description
1 polymer ?
#
loop_
_entity_poly.entity_id
_entity_poly.type
_entity_poly.pdbx_seq_one_letter_code
_entity_poly.pdbx_strand_id
1 'polypeptide(L)'
;MRQKVFSTIFLLPVVFLFLASSSRAAERLCDTSFEDCRAPLLALINNETVAIDTAFWFSDDPTFANTLIAAKNRGVQVRVLMDTRAEDAHPQNTQILQQLVNAGIPMRERFATGILHWKMMMFASQGTVEFSGANFTVSEFKPYTPYLNYTDEAIYFSDDPAVVNSFKSKYDDWWIDTVSYRDYNPNPMVPPPTRSWGPAITLNPELNFPPSTIAAHNYGQRAINAINAEKVKLDIDMFRITNAPEADAVINAFKRGVAVRMTVDTAEYRNPARVWDSYNVDRLYMAGIPIKTDNHQGINHEKALLFYGQPGTPLQKMAVFGSSNWSFQSANSQQEHNYFTKTKPWFFQWFVNSFERRWNSTFTNPPEYNPFVPLGPTTPVYKKPLNAATTQPLSLTLTWDGGPWGQRYDVYFGTTSNPPLLASDVITGDPAPPTLETYKVSNLSPGTTYYWRIVGKTMANIIAGGPIWSFTTTTPTTPGPGATVTAVSPNTGPVSGGTILTITGTNFATGATASFGQSTATKTVVVNSTTITATTPSHAAATLNVTVTNKAGDNGTLPGSFTYTSLAPVSTAPKINVVSPNTGSPSGGDTVTITGRNFVSGLTVTFGGVPAVVNSTSRFVIKVTTPGGSGPVAVVVKNPDNQTATGAFNYAAPVGPPSVGSVSPSSGSSAGGTAITIAGSGFVPGDVVSVGGKNATTAIVVNSSTITANTPPNPLGAADVVVTRGCYPSPCPSSTLTAGYTYTTPPPPTITSVSPNTGTVSGGTSISINGANFQYGATVTIGGRPATVQTWTGSYIYATTPTGQSTGSFDVVVTNPDNQSVTLAGGYAYN
;
A
#
# COMPACT_ATOMS: atom_id res chain seq x y z
N MET A 1 66.80 -8.96 68.91
CA MET A 1 65.77 -9.59 69.77
C MET A 1 64.43 -9.03 69.36
N ARG A 2 63.48 -9.91 69.01
CA ARG A 2 62.01 -9.81 69.24
C ARG A 2 61.27 -8.57 68.70
N GLN A 3 60.04 -8.62 68.21
CA GLN A 3 59.13 -9.64 67.69
C GLN A 3 57.92 -8.82 67.21
N LYS A 4 57.30 -9.21 66.10
CA LYS A 4 55.96 -8.78 65.69
C LYS A 4 54.95 -9.05 66.82
N VAL A 5 53.84 -8.28 66.89
CA VAL A 5 52.44 -8.76 66.79
C VAL A 5 51.42 -7.73 67.35
N PHE A 6 50.57 -7.25 66.43
CA PHE A 6 49.12 -6.95 66.47
C PHE A 6 48.50 -5.90 67.42
N SER A 7 47.76 -4.98 66.79
CA SER A 7 46.36 -4.78 67.14
C SER A 7 45.52 -4.50 65.87
N THR A 8 44.42 -5.21 65.75
CA THR A 8 43.48 -5.24 64.62
C THR A 8 42.27 -4.37 64.98
N ILE A 9 41.91 -3.38 64.15
CA ILE A 9 40.56 -2.78 64.19
C ILE A 9 40.03 -2.63 62.75
N PHE A 10 38.81 -3.16 62.61
CA PHE A 10 37.91 -3.29 61.46
C PHE A 10 37.93 -2.18 60.40
N LEU A 11 38.08 -2.57 59.12
CA LEU A 11 37.54 -1.81 57.98
C LEU A 11 36.05 -2.15 57.80
N LEU A 12 35.17 -1.15 57.91
CA LEU A 12 33.84 -1.18 57.29
C LEU A 12 33.99 -0.87 55.79
N PRO A 13 33.40 -1.65 54.88
CA PRO A 13 33.24 -1.21 53.50
C PRO A 13 32.12 -0.18 53.46
N VAL A 14 32.45 1.07 53.16
CA VAL A 14 31.47 2.08 52.76
C VAL A 14 30.94 1.66 51.39
N VAL A 15 29.75 1.05 51.39
CA VAL A 15 28.97 0.78 50.19
C VAL A 15 28.56 2.12 49.61
N PHE A 16 29.21 2.55 48.53
CA PHE A 16 28.67 3.59 47.66
C PHE A 16 27.42 3.02 46.98
N LEU A 17 26.24 3.37 47.51
CA LEU A 17 25.00 3.28 46.75
C LEU A 17 25.12 4.27 45.58
N PHE A 18 25.51 3.76 44.41
CA PHE A 18 25.17 4.42 43.16
C PHE A 18 23.65 4.33 43.02
N LEU A 19 22.95 5.39 43.43
CA LEU A 19 21.63 5.66 42.87
C LEU A 19 21.84 5.94 41.39
N ALA A 20 21.72 4.89 40.57
CA ALA A 20 21.57 5.04 39.14
C ALA A 20 20.32 5.89 38.92
N SER A 21 20.52 7.18 38.61
CA SER A 21 19.48 7.95 37.95
C SER A 21 19.08 7.17 36.70
N SER A 22 17.81 6.78 36.60
CA SER A 22 17.26 6.23 35.37
C SER A 22 17.44 7.27 34.27
N SER A 23 18.50 7.11 33.47
CA SER A 23 18.65 7.88 32.24
C SER A 23 17.46 7.50 31.36
N ARG A 24 16.50 8.41 31.18
CA ARG A 24 15.53 8.29 30.08
C ARG A 24 16.32 7.98 28.81
N ALA A 25 16.01 6.86 28.17
CA ALA A 25 16.69 6.46 26.95
C ALA A 25 16.31 7.47 25.86
N ALA A 26 17.29 8.26 25.40
CA ALA A 26 17.13 9.12 24.25
C ALA A 26 16.76 8.29 23.01
N GLU A 27 16.03 8.89 22.09
CA GLU A 27 15.77 8.31 20.77
C GLU A 27 17.06 7.83 20.08
N ARG A 28 17.00 6.65 19.46
CA ARG A 28 18.17 5.97 18.89
C ARG A 28 17.79 5.12 17.69
N LEU A 29 18.59 5.21 16.63
CA LEU A 29 18.65 4.21 15.57
C LEU A 29 19.81 3.24 15.85
N CYS A 30 19.57 1.95 15.67
CA CYS A 30 20.58 0.90 15.78
C CYS A 30 20.83 0.27 14.42
N ASP A 31 22.11 0.08 14.08
CA ASP A 31 22.57 -0.45 12.80
C ASP A 31 22.90 -1.94 12.89
N THR A 32 22.10 -2.78 12.24
CA THR A 32 22.24 -4.24 12.29
C THR A 32 23.43 -4.76 11.50
N SER A 33 24.11 -3.90 10.72
CA SER A 33 25.31 -4.29 9.99
C SER A 33 26.53 -4.50 10.89
N PHE A 34 26.55 -3.92 12.10
CA PHE A 34 27.68 -4.07 13.02
C PHE A 34 27.30 -4.11 14.51
N GLU A 35 26.08 -3.72 14.89
CA GLU A 35 25.61 -3.72 16.29
C GLU A 35 24.66 -4.89 16.60
N ASP A 36 24.64 -5.33 17.85
CA ASP A 36 23.59 -6.21 18.36
C ASP A 36 22.38 -5.36 18.82
N CYS A 37 21.46 -5.08 17.89
CA CYS A 37 20.25 -4.31 18.14
C CYS A 37 19.20 -5.05 18.97
N ARG A 38 19.38 -6.36 19.18
CA ARG A 38 18.57 -7.13 20.12
C ARG A 38 18.84 -6.71 21.57
N ALA A 39 20.09 -6.40 21.91
CA ALA A 39 20.49 -6.05 23.27
C ALA A 39 19.69 -4.88 23.89
N PRO A 40 19.55 -3.70 23.25
CA PRO A 40 18.73 -2.62 23.78
C PRO A 40 17.25 -3.00 23.91
N LEU A 41 16.71 -3.78 22.96
CA LEU A 41 15.33 -4.24 23.04
C LEU A 41 15.10 -5.21 24.22
N LEU A 42 16.00 -6.18 24.43
CA LEU A 42 15.93 -7.09 25.58
C LEU A 42 16.06 -6.34 26.90
N ALA A 43 16.88 -5.27 26.96
CA ALA A 43 16.97 -4.43 28.15
C ALA A 43 15.64 -3.73 28.46
N LEU A 44 14.94 -3.20 27.44
CA LEU A 44 13.60 -2.63 27.62
C LEU A 44 12.60 -3.66 28.12
N ILE A 45 12.60 -4.89 27.59
CA ILE A 45 11.71 -5.97 28.08
C ILE A 45 12.01 -6.33 29.53
N ASN A 46 13.29 -6.40 29.91
CA ASN A 46 13.70 -6.74 31.27
C ASN A 46 13.38 -5.65 32.29
N ASN A 47 13.45 -4.38 31.88
CA ASN A 47 13.22 -3.23 32.76
C ASN A 47 11.76 -2.77 32.80
N GLU A 48 10.89 -3.27 31.92
CA GLU A 48 9.48 -2.90 31.94
C GLU A 48 8.77 -3.44 33.18
N THR A 49 7.88 -2.61 33.73
CA THR A 49 7.20 -2.88 35.00
C THR A 49 5.68 -2.83 34.90
N VAL A 50 5.13 -2.30 33.80
CA VAL A 50 3.68 -2.09 33.65
C VAL A 50 3.12 -2.95 32.53
N ALA A 51 3.48 -2.66 31.26
CA ALA A 51 2.93 -3.39 30.14
C ALA A 51 3.84 -3.38 28.90
N ILE A 52 3.77 -4.45 28.12
CA ILE A 52 4.41 -4.64 26.83
C ILE A 52 3.35 -5.01 25.80
N ASP A 53 3.29 -4.23 24.72
CA ASP A 53 2.51 -4.56 23.53
C ASP A 53 3.47 -4.85 22.39
N THR A 54 3.26 -5.94 21.65
CA THR A 54 4.10 -6.26 20.51
C THR A 54 3.29 -6.77 19.33
N ALA A 55 3.72 -6.41 18.13
CA ALA A 55 3.15 -6.88 16.89
C ALA A 55 4.26 -7.36 15.96
N PHE A 56 4.07 -8.53 15.33
CA PHE A 56 5.04 -9.07 14.39
C PHE A 56 4.39 -9.92 13.29
N TRP A 57 5.01 -9.92 12.11
CA TRP A 57 4.69 -10.85 11.02
C TRP A 57 5.15 -12.28 11.36
N PHE A 58 6.42 -12.45 11.72
CA PHE A 58 6.94 -13.67 12.36
C PHE A 58 8.13 -13.36 13.28
N SER A 59 8.46 -14.33 14.12
CA SER A 59 9.62 -14.35 15.00
C SER A 59 10.33 -15.70 14.88
N ASP A 60 11.65 -15.68 14.67
CA ASP A 60 12.49 -16.89 14.67
C ASP A 60 13.59 -16.83 15.76
N ASP A 61 13.65 -15.75 16.57
CA ASP A 61 14.53 -15.68 17.74
C ASP A 61 13.75 -16.00 19.03
N PRO A 62 13.93 -17.20 19.63
CA PRO A 62 13.23 -17.59 20.85
C PRO A 62 13.62 -16.72 22.06
N THR A 63 14.70 -15.95 21.98
CA THR A 63 15.13 -15.04 23.06
C THR A 63 14.05 -14.00 23.36
N PHE A 64 13.36 -13.48 22.34
CA PHE A 64 12.26 -12.53 22.56
C PHE A 64 11.10 -13.19 23.30
N ALA A 65 10.67 -14.36 22.87
CA ALA A 65 9.59 -15.11 23.51
C ALA A 65 9.92 -15.43 24.99
N ASN A 66 11.10 -15.96 25.24
CA ASN A 66 11.57 -16.28 26.60
C ASN A 66 11.58 -15.03 27.51
N THR A 67 12.02 -13.88 26.99
CA THR A 67 12.12 -12.64 27.77
C THR A 67 10.74 -12.02 28.01
N LEU A 68 9.81 -12.11 27.04
CA LEU A 68 8.41 -11.72 27.22
C LEU A 68 7.69 -12.59 28.26
N ILE A 69 7.91 -13.91 28.24
CA ILE A 69 7.39 -14.83 29.25
C ILE A 69 7.96 -14.50 30.63
N ALA A 70 9.26 -14.19 30.72
CA ALA A 70 9.86 -13.74 31.96
C ALA A 70 9.23 -12.42 32.46
N ALA A 71 8.96 -11.46 31.57
CA ALA A 71 8.26 -10.22 31.93
C ALA A 71 6.84 -10.49 32.45
N LYS A 72 6.08 -11.37 31.77
CA LYS A 72 4.76 -11.81 32.21
C LYS A 72 4.81 -12.44 33.61
N ASN A 73 5.79 -13.29 33.88
CA ASN A 73 5.99 -13.92 35.19
C ASN A 73 6.37 -12.92 36.29
N ARG A 74 6.97 -11.76 35.94
CA ARG A 74 7.19 -10.64 36.87
C ARG A 74 5.94 -9.80 37.12
N GLY A 75 4.82 -10.09 36.47
CA GLY A 75 3.56 -9.36 36.60
C GLY A 75 3.32 -8.26 35.55
N VAL A 76 4.23 -8.12 34.57
CA VAL A 76 4.05 -7.20 33.44
C VAL A 76 2.90 -7.70 32.55
N GLN A 77 2.00 -6.81 32.15
CA GLN A 77 0.97 -7.18 31.17
C GLN A 77 1.61 -7.33 29.79
N VAL A 78 1.38 -8.43 29.09
CA VAL A 78 1.92 -8.65 27.75
C VAL A 78 0.76 -8.93 26.80
N ARG A 79 0.70 -8.24 25.66
CA ARG A 79 -0.27 -8.50 24.58
C ARG A 79 0.47 -8.69 23.27
N VAL A 80 -0.03 -9.60 22.42
CA VAL A 80 0.59 -9.87 21.11
C VAL A 80 -0.43 -9.80 19.98
N LEU A 81 -0.12 -9.01 18.95
CA LEU A 81 -0.78 -9.09 17.64
C LEU A 81 0.13 -9.85 16.67
N MET A 82 -0.42 -10.82 15.94
CA MET A 82 0.38 -11.63 15.02
C MET A 82 -0.42 -12.09 13.79
N ASP A 83 0.25 -12.83 12.90
CA ASP A 83 -0.35 -13.43 11.72
C ASP A 83 0.24 -14.82 11.46
N THR A 84 -0.62 -15.81 11.24
CA THR A 84 -0.21 -17.22 11.08
C THR A 84 0.18 -17.58 9.65
N ARG A 85 -0.02 -16.67 8.68
CA ARG A 85 0.30 -16.93 7.26
C ARG A 85 1.80 -17.01 6.96
N ALA A 86 2.67 -16.68 7.91
CA ALA A 86 4.12 -16.83 7.77
C ALA A 86 4.62 -18.24 8.11
N GLU A 87 3.82 -19.06 8.79
CA GLU A 87 4.27 -20.30 9.45
C GLU A 87 4.83 -21.35 8.48
N ASP A 88 4.24 -21.51 7.29
CA ASP A 88 4.72 -22.47 6.28
C ASP A 88 6.17 -22.22 5.86
N ALA A 89 6.61 -20.95 5.89
CA ALA A 89 7.97 -20.55 5.57
C ALA A 89 8.88 -20.42 6.82
N HIS A 90 8.29 -20.32 8.01
CA HIS A 90 8.98 -20.03 9.28
C HIS A 90 8.52 -20.98 10.39
N PRO A 91 8.96 -22.25 10.40
CA PRO A 91 8.50 -23.25 11.38
C PRO A 91 8.90 -22.93 12.83
N GLN A 92 9.95 -22.13 13.04
CA GLN A 92 10.36 -21.70 14.38
C GLN A 92 9.34 -20.72 14.99
N ASN A 93 8.68 -19.90 14.16
CA ASN A 93 7.58 -19.03 14.57
C ASN A 93 6.43 -19.81 15.21
N THR A 94 5.99 -20.94 14.62
CA THR A 94 4.94 -21.79 15.21
C THR A 94 5.29 -22.24 16.63
N GLN A 95 6.56 -22.60 16.87
CA GLN A 95 7.02 -22.99 18.22
C GLN A 95 7.00 -21.81 19.20
N ILE A 96 7.42 -20.62 18.76
CA ILE A 96 7.40 -19.39 19.55
C ILE A 96 5.97 -18.99 19.92
N LEU A 97 5.04 -19.04 18.96
CA LEU A 97 3.63 -18.75 19.21
C LEU A 97 3.05 -19.73 20.24
N GLN A 98 3.35 -21.02 20.14
CA GLN A 98 2.92 -22.02 21.12
C GLN A 98 3.51 -21.78 22.52
N GLN A 99 4.77 -21.34 22.63
CA GLN A 99 5.39 -20.99 23.91
C GLN A 99 4.66 -19.82 24.58
N LEU A 100 4.32 -18.76 23.82
CA LEU A 100 3.58 -17.61 24.32
C LEU A 100 2.17 -17.99 24.78
N VAL A 101 1.47 -18.83 24.00
CA VAL A 101 0.15 -19.39 24.37
C VAL A 101 0.23 -20.20 25.66
N ASN A 102 1.22 -21.10 25.79
CA ASN A 102 1.41 -21.92 26.98
C ASN A 102 1.71 -21.10 28.24
N ALA A 103 2.34 -19.93 28.08
CA ALA A 103 2.58 -18.98 29.16
C ALA A 103 1.35 -18.12 29.52
N GLY A 104 0.20 -18.33 28.86
CA GLY A 104 -1.03 -17.59 29.11
C GLY A 104 -0.96 -16.13 28.66
N ILE A 105 -0.10 -15.81 27.69
CA ILE A 105 -0.06 -14.47 27.10
C ILE A 105 -1.26 -14.32 26.15
N PRO A 106 -2.08 -13.26 26.28
CA PRO A 106 -3.17 -13.01 25.36
C PRO A 106 -2.64 -12.59 23.98
N MET A 107 -3.15 -13.26 22.95
CA MET A 107 -2.70 -13.09 21.56
C MET A 107 -3.90 -13.00 20.62
N ARG A 108 -3.83 -12.11 19.63
CA ARG A 108 -4.83 -12.02 18.56
C ARG A 108 -4.15 -12.18 17.20
N GLU A 109 -4.75 -13.01 16.35
CA GLU A 109 -4.28 -13.26 15.00
C GLU A 109 -5.12 -12.49 13.99
N ARG A 110 -4.44 -11.96 12.96
CA ARG A 110 -5.12 -11.38 11.82
C ARG A 110 -5.65 -12.48 10.90
N PHE A 111 -6.91 -12.38 10.49
CA PHE A 111 -7.51 -13.29 9.50
C PHE A 111 -8.13 -12.59 8.27
N ALA A 112 -8.23 -11.26 8.29
CA ALA A 112 -8.67 -10.49 7.13
C ALA A 112 -7.67 -10.55 5.95
N THR A 113 -8.09 -10.03 4.79
CA THR A 113 -7.23 -9.89 3.61
C THR A 113 -6.05 -8.97 3.89
N GLY A 114 -4.90 -9.24 3.25
CA GLY A 114 -3.62 -8.62 3.58
C GLY A 114 -3.08 -9.05 4.94
N ILE A 115 -1.79 -8.85 5.20
CA ILE A 115 -1.08 -9.39 6.36
C ILE A 115 -0.82 -8.31 7.42
N LEU A 116 -0.63 -8.74 8.68
CA LEU A 116 0.00 -7.89 9.69
C LEU A 116 1.50 -7.82 9.40
N HIS A 117 1.94 -6.74 8.75
CA HIS A 117 3.35 -6.53 8.39
C HIS A 117 4.07 -5.56 9.35
N TRP A 118 3.52 -5.39 10.56
CA TRP A 118 4.14 -4.64 11.64
C TRP A 118 5.25 -5.42 12.31
N LYS A 119 6.23 -4.67 12.81
CA LYS A 119 7.28 -5.13 13.72
C LYS A 119 7.57 -4.02 14.69
N MET A 120 7.03 -4.18 15.88
CA MET A 120 7.15 -3.20 16.94
C MET A 120 7.02 -3.84 18.32
N MET A 121 7.60 -3.18 19.30
CA MET A 121 7.39 -3.46 20.71
C MET A 121 7.33 -2.17 21.51
N MET A 122 6.33 -2.05 22.38
CA MET A 122 6.05 -0.84 23.13
C MET A 122 6.06 -1.11 24.62
N PHE A 123 6.60 -0.15 25.37
CA PHE A 123 6.96 -0.27 26.78
C PHE A 123 6.28 0.83 27.60
N ALA A 124 5.35 0.43 28.48
CA ALA A 124 4.42 1.34 29.14
C ALA A 124 5.06 2.31 30.13
N SER A 125 5.78 1.79 31.13
CA SER A 125 6.36 2.62 32.18
C SER A 125 7.57 3.41 31.68
N GLN A 126 8.25 2.86 30.66
CA GLN A 126 9.39 3.49 30.02
C GLN A 126 8.97 4.56 29.01
N GLY A 127 7.74 4.48 28.47
CA GLY A 127 7.24 5.44 27.49
C GLY A 127 7.99 5.37 26.16
N THR A 128 8.34 4.16 25.73
CA THR A 128 9.20 3.92 24.56
C THR A 128 8.52 2.97 23.60
N VAL A 129 8.73 3.17 22.29
CA VAL A 129 8.39 2.21 21.24
C VAL A 129 9.63 1.87 20.42
N GLU A 130 9.86 0.59 20.20
CA GLU A 130 10.71 0.06 19.15
C GLU A 130 9.85 -0.22 17.91
N PHE A 131 10.30 0.21 16.74
CA PHE A 131 9.71 -0.22 15.48
C PHE A 131 10.70 -0.17 14.31
N SER A 132 10.50 -1.05 13.33
CA SER A 132 11.41 -1.19 12.19
C SER A 132 10.80 -1.94 11.00
N GLY A 133 11.58 -2.20 9.96
CA GLY A 133 11.23 -3.17 8.91
C GLY A 133 11.45 -4.63 9.36
N ALA A 134 12.24 -4.82 10.41
CA ALA A 134 12.83 -6.08 10.84
C ALA A 134 11.85 -7.04 11.52
N ASN A 135 11.70 -8.26 10.99
CA ASN A 135 11.11 -9.39 11.70
C ASN A 135 11.94 -9.72 12.95
N PHE A 136 11.31 -10.34 13.95
CA PHE A 136 11.96 -10.68 15.23
C PHE A 136 12.84 -11.92 15.08
N THR A 137 13.90 -11.80 14.28
CA THR A 137 14.84 -12.86 13.94
C THR A 137 16.24 -12.50 14.41
N VAL A 138 17.11 -13.50 14.49
CA VAL A 138 18.51 -13.29 14.86
C VAL A 138 19.22 -12.42 13.82
N SER A 139 19.01 -12.69 12.53
CA SER A 139 19.72 -12.04 11.43
C SER A 139 19.30 -10.59 11.19
N GLU A 140 18.05 -10.24 11.51
CA GLU A 140 17.52 -8.89 11.32
C GLU A 140 17.73 -7.97 12.53
N PHE A 141 18.19 -8.51 13.67
CA PHE A 141 18.53 -7.71 14.86
C PHE A 141 20.02 -7.66 15.17
N LYS A 142 20.87 -8.44 14.49
CA LYS A 142 22.33 -8.38 14.65
C LYS A 142 23.05 -9.02 13.46
N PRO A 143 24.31 -8.66 13.19
CA PRO A 143 25.09 -9.33 12.17
C PRO A 143 25.54 -10.71 12.65
N TYR A 144 25.61 -11.68 11.74
CA TYR A 144 26.41 -12.90 11.95
C TYR A 144 27.90 -12.57 11.88
N THR A 145 28.28 -11.70 10.95
CA THR A 145 29.63 -11.14 10.84
C THR A 145 29.52 -9.70 10.37
N PRO A 146 30.00 -8.71 11.16
CA PRO A 146 29.83 -7.29 10.83
C PRO A 146 30.26 -6.97 9.40
N TYR A 147 29.41 -6.22 8.68
CA TYR A 147 29.59 -5.77 7.29
C TYR A 147 29.75 -6.87 6.23
N LEU A 148 29.71 -8.15 6.59
CA LEU A 148 29.89 -9.27 5.66
C LEU A 148 28.68 -10.18 5.60
N ASN A 149 28.04 -10.45 6.74
CA ASN A 149 26.88 -11.33 6.84
C ASN A 149 25.90 -10.73 7.84
N TYR A 150 24.98 -9.95 7.31
CA TYR A 150 23.99 -9.18 8.04
C TYR A 150 22.82 -8.89 7.11
N THR A 151 21.65 -8.64 7.68
CA THR A 151 20.50 -8.10 6.93
C THR A 151 20.50 -6.59 7.08
N ASP A 152 20.43 -5.85 5.97
CA ASP A 152 20.26 -4.38 6.04
C ASP A 152 18.95 -4.05 6.74
N GLU A 153 19.04 -3.47 7.93
CA GLU A 153 17.92 -3.00 8.72
C GLU A 153 18.39 -1.88 9.67
N ALA A 154 17.42 -1.05 10.06
CA ALA A 154 17.59 -0.07 11.12
C ALA A 154 16.56 -0.34 12.19
N ILE A 155 16.97 -0.42 13.46
CA ILE A 155 16.04 -0.60 14.58
C ILE A 155 15.88 0.74 15.29
N TYR A 156 14.67 1.31 15.26
CA TYR A 156 14.40 2.61 15.83
C TYR A 156 13.72 2.50 17.19
N PHE A 157 14.35 3.09 18.21
CA PHE A 157 13.81 3.26 19.54
C PHE A 157 13.44 4.72 19.75
N SER A 158 12.19 4.99 20.10
CA SER A 158 11.68 6.34 20.27
C SER A 158 10.94 6.49 21.60
N ASP A 159 11.32 7.51 22.37
CA ASP A 159 10.58 8.00 23.55
C ASP A 159 9.79 9.29 23.24
N ASP A 160 9.71 9.68 21.96
CA ASP A 160 8.92 10.82 21.50
C ASP A 160 7.43 10.54 21.75
N PRO A 161 6.77 11.33 22.63
CA PRO A 161 5.38 11.08 23.00
C PRO A 161 4.44 11.07 21.80
N ALA A 162 4.68 11.86 20.75
CA ALA A 162 3.83 11.87 19.57
C ALA A 162 3.95 10.56 18.77
N VAL A 163 5.16 10.01 18.66
CA VAL A 163 5.41 8.71 18.03
C VAL A 163 4.80 7.59 18.87
N VAL A 164 5.13 7.53 20.16
CA VAL A 164 4.63 6.52 21.10
C VAL A 164 3.10 6.50 21.15
N ASN A 165 2.45 7.66 21.28
CA ASN A 165 1.00 7.74 21.35
C ASN A 165 0.30 7.32 20.04
N SER A 166 0.97 7.48 18.90
CA SER A 166 0.46 7.02 17.61
C SER A 166 0.41 5.49 17.55
N PHE A 167 1.49 4.83 17.98
CA PHE A 167 1.54 3.37 18.10
C PHE A 167 0.56 2.85 19.15
N LYS A 168 0.44 3.50 20.32
CA LYS A 168 -0.59 3.16 21.34
C LYS A 168 -1.99 3.14 20.74
N SER A 169 -2.34 4.22 20.02
CA SER A 169 -3.66 4.38 19.44
C SER A 169 -3.94 3.30 18.40
N LYS A 170 -3.00 3.06 17.49
CA LYS A 170 -3.17 2.09 16.40
C LYS A 170 -3.12 0.65 16.85
N TYR A 171 -2.25 0.32 17.80
CA TYR A 171 -2.22 -0.99 18.42
C TYR A 171 -3.57 -1.30 19.08
N ASP A 172 -4.12 -0.36 19.86
CA ASP A 172 -5.43 -0.56 20.49
C ASP A 172 -6.58 -0.62 19.47
N ASP A 173 -6.54 0.13 18.36
CA ASP A 173 -7.55 0.03 17.29
C ASP A 173 -7.63 -1.41 16.75
N TRP A 174 -6.50 -2.09 16.57
CA TRP A 174 -6.46 -3.47 16.11
C TRP A 174 -6.69 -4.49 17.21
N TRP A 175 -6.23 -4.18 18.43
CA TRP A 175 -6.48 -5.02 19.60
C TRP A 175 -7.97 -5.20 19.89
N ILE A 176 -8.81 -4.22 19.59
CA ILE A 176 -10.26 -4.31 19.78
C ILE A 176 -11.03 -4.67 18.49
N ASP A 177 -10.35 -4.78 17.36
CA ASP A 177 -10.98 -5.09 16.07
C ASP A 177 -11.43 -6.56 16.05
N THR A 178 -12.74 -6.81 16.13
CA THR A 178 -13.31 -8.16 16.06
C THR A 178 -13.71 -8.57 14.65
N VAL A 179 -13.49 -7.70 13.65
CA VAL A 179 -13.80 -7.94 12.24
C VAL A 179 -12.57 -8.46 11.50
N SER A 180 -11.39 -7.90 11.78
CA SER A 180 -10.14 -8.28 11.10
C SER A 180 -9.25 -9.21 11.91
N TYR A 181 -9.45 -9.26 13.22
CA TYR A 181 -8.67 -10.07 14.16
C TYR A 181 -9.58 -11.01 14.96
N ARG A 182 -9.04 -12.17 15.31
CA ARG A 182 -9.66 -13.15 16.21
C ARG A 182 -8.65 -13.56 17.28
N ASP A 183 -9.14 -14.09 18.39
CA ASP A 183 -8.27 -14.57 19.45
C ASP A 183 -7.54 -15.84 18.98
N TYR A 184 -6.24 -15.92 19.23
CA TYR A 184 -5.43 -17.09 18.86
C TYR A 184 -5.42 -18.19 19.94
N ASN A 185 -5.77 -17.83 21.17
CA ASN A 185 -5.85 -18.76 22.30
C ASN A 185 -7.08 -19.68 22.15
N PRO A 186 -7.00 -20.99 22.50
CA PRO A 186 -8.16 -21.89 22.50
C PRO A 186 -9.32 -21.45 23.42
N ASN A 187 -9.08 -20.55 24.38
CA ASN A 187 -10.14 -19.90 25.16
C ASN A 187 -10.34 -18.45 24.72
N PRO A 188 -11.56 -18.04 24.33
CA PRO A 188 -11.85 -16.66 23.95
C PRO A 188 -11.56 -15.71 25.12
N MET A 189 -11.07 -14.51 24.82
CA MET A 189 -10.79 -13.51 25.85
C MET A 189 -12.10 -13.07 26.52
N VAL A 190 -12.23 -13.33 27.82
CA VAL A 190 -13.38 -12.93 28.64
C VAL A 190 -12.92 -12.04 29.80
N PRO A 191 -13.36 -10.76 29.87
CA PRO A 191 -14.25 -10.07 28.93
C PRO A 191 -13.58 -9.79 27.57
N PRO A 192 -14.37 -9.40 26.52
CA PRO A 192 -13.84 -9.03 25.21
C PRO A 192 -12.70 -7.99 25.29
N PRO A 193 -11.78 -7.98 24.32
CA PRO A 193 -10.61 -7.10 24.36
C PRO A 193 -11.02 -5.62 24.41
N THR A 194 -10.43 -4.89 25.36
CA THR A 194 -10.61 -3.45 25.54
C THR A 194 -9.32 -2.70 25.23
N ARG A 195 -9.43 -1.37 25.03
CA ARG A 195 -8.27 -0.49 24.90
C ARG A 195 -7.51 -0.42 26.22
N SER A 196 -6.19 -0.53 26.19
CA SER A 196 -5.34 -0.40 27.39
C SER A 196 -4.82 1.03 27.59
N TRP A 197 -4.76 1.84 26.52
CA TRP A 197 -4.15 3.17 26.54
C TRP A 197 -5.17 4.32 26.60
N GLY A 198 -6.45 4.01 26.78
CA GLY A 198 -7.54 4.98 26.81
C GLY A 198 -8.11 5.30 25.41
N PRO A 199 -8.75 6.47 25.22
CA PRO A 199 -9.34 6.85 23.95
C PRO A 199 -8.27 7.05 22.85
N ALA A 200 -8.68 7.00 21.59
CA ALA A 200 -7.78 7.23 20.45
C ALA A 200 -7.09 8.59 20.58
N ILE A 201 -5.77 8.62 20.40
CA ILE A 201 -4.95 9.83 20.44
C ILE A 201 -4.72 10.30 18.99
N THR A 202 -4.55 11.61 18.80
CA THR A 202 -4.17 12.17 17.50
C THR A 202 -2.83 11.59 17.06
N LEU A 203 -2.79 11.06 15.83
CA LEU A 203 -1.58 10.48 15.27
C LEU A 203 -0.58 11.58 14.87
N ASN A 204 0.70 11.32 15.05
CA ASN A 204 1.77 12.14 14.52
C ASN A 204 1.62 12.20 12.98
N PRO A 205 1.51 13.39 12.36
CA PRO A 205 1.32 13.51 10.91
C PRO A 205 2.51 12.99 10.11
N GLU A 206 3.70 12.86 10.70
CA GLU A 206 4.87 12.24 10.07
C GLU A 206 4.77 10.71 10.02
N LEU A 207 3.93 10.08 10.85
CA LEU A 207 3.67 8.64 10.76
C LEU A 207 2.56 8.34 9.75
N ASN A 208 2.62 7.16 9.15
CA ASN A 208 1.52 6.59 8.41
C ASN A 208 1.37 5.10 8.76
N PHE A 209 0.12 4.64 8.77
CA PHE A 209 -0.23 3.27 9.10
C PHE A 209 -1.24 2.75 8.06
N PRO A 210 -0.79 2.29 6.89
CA PRO A 210 -1.70 1.77 5.87
C PRO A 210 -2.25 0.40 6.30
N PRO A 211 -3.38 -0.04 5.70
CA PRO A 211 -4.17 0.71 4.74
C PRO A 211 -4.91 1.86 5.40
N SER A 212 -5.09 2.97 4.67
CA SER A 212 -5.87 4.11 5.15
C SER A 212 -6.94 4.48 4.13
N THR A 213 -8.15 4.77 4.63
CA THR A 213 -9.24 5.33 3.82
C THR A 213 -8.99 6.79 3.43
N ILE A 214 -8.04 7.45 4.10
CA ILE A 214 -7.60 8.81 3.76
C ILE A 214 -6.50 8.69 2.70
N ALA A 215 -6.79 9.12 1.47
CA ALA A 215 -5.83 9.03 0.36
C ALA A 215 -4.47 9.70 0.68
N ALA A 216 -4.46 10.79 1.44
CA ALA A 216 -3.24 11.46 1.87
C ALA A 216 -2.35 10.63 2.83
N HIS A 217 -2.90 9.57 3.43
CA HIS A 217 -2.17 8.64 4.32
C HIS A 217 -1.80 7.32 3.63
N ASN A 218 -2.15 7.15 2.35
CA ASN A 218 -1.67 6.04 1.54
C ASN A 218 -0.15 6.17 1.34
N TYR A 219 0.59 5.09 1.66
CA TYR A 219 2.05 5.08 1.59
C TYR A 219 2.56 5.42 0.19
N GLY A 220 2.08 4.71 -0.85
CA GLY A 220 2.53 4.89 -2.23
C GLY A 220 2.29 6.32 -2.71
N GLN A 221 1.09 6.87 -2.49
CA GLN A 221 0.79 8.25 -2.87
C GLN A 221 1.67 9.27 -2.15
N ARG A 222 1.93 9.07 -0.85
CA ARG A 222 2.76 9.96 -0.05
C ARG A 222 4.23 9.91 -0.49
N ALA A 223 4.75 8.72 -0.78
CA ALA A 223 6.10 8.53 -1.33
C ALA A 223 6.23 9.18 -2.72
N ILE A 224 5.29 8.92 -3.63
CA ILE A 224 5.26 9.52 -4.98
C ILE A 224 5.21 11.05 -4.90
N ASN A 225 4.37 11.61 -4.02
CA ASN A 225 4.29 13.06 -3.84
C ASN A 225 5.62 13.64 -3.37
N ALA A 226 6.31 12.98 -2.44
CA ALA A 226 7.63 13.40 -1.98
C ALA A 226 8.68 13.34 -3.11
N ILE A 227 8.72 12.24 -3.87
CA ILE A 227 9.64 12.06 -5.02
C ILE A 227 9.39 13.11 -6.11
N ASN A 228 8.13 13.44 -6.39
CA ASN A 228 7.79 14.48 -7.35
C ASN A 228 8.18 15.88 -6.88
N ALA A 229 8.20 16.10 -5.57
CA ALA A 229 8.54 17.39 -4.97
C ALA A 229 10.06 17.60 -4.78
N GLU A 230 10.84 16.53 -4.73
CA GLU A 230 12.30 16.54 -4.63
C GLU A 230 12.96 17.11 -5.89
N LYS A 231 14.05 17.86 -5.67
CA LYS A 231 14.69 18.65 -6.72
C LYS A 231 16.22 18.74 -6.56
N VAL A 232 16.82 18.20 -5.50
CA VAL A 232 18.27 18.18 -5.28
C VAL A 232 18.81 16.78 -5.48
N LYS A 233 18.47 15.85 -4.59
CA LYS A 233 19.03 14.50 -4.57
C LYS A 233 18.06 13.54 -3.91
N LEU A 234 18.05 12.31 -4.40
CA LEU A 234 17.27 11.20 -3.87
C LEU A 234 18.19 9.97 -3.73
N ASP A 235 18.37 9.51 -2.49
CA ASP A 235 18.96 8.19 -2.23
C ASP A 235 17.84 7.25 -1.79
N ILE A 236 17.76 6.07 -2.40
CA ILE A 236 16.70 5.10 -2.16
C ILE A 236 17.34 3.76 -1.79
N ASP A 237 16.84 3.18 -0.71
CA ASP A 237 17.04 1.79 -0.39
C ASP A 237 15.70 1.07 -0.38
N MET A 238 15.55 0.03 -1.18
CA MET A 238 14.27 -0.64 -1.34
C MET A 238 14.43 -2.13 -1.60
N PHE A 239 13.93 -2.93 -0.66
CA PHE A 239 13.85 -4.38 -0.79
C PHE A 239 13.02 -4.85 -2.00
N ARG A 240 11.83 -4.27 -2.23
CA ARG A 240 10.90 -4.74 -3.29
C ARG A 240 10.16 -3.61 -4.00
N ILE A 241 10.11 -3.68 -5.34
CA ILE A 241 9.57 -2.69 -6.28
C ILE A 241 8.65 -3.37 -7.31
N THR A 242 7.49 -3.88 -6.88
CA THR A 242 6.52 -4.47 -7.81
C THR A 242 5.56 -3.44 -8.41
N ASN A 243 5.46 -2.24 -7.84
CA ASN A 243 4.60 -1.18 -8.36
C ASN A 243 5.35 -0.26 -9.32
N ALA A 244 4.77 -0.06 -10.51
CA ALA A 244 5.28 0.87 -11.50
C ALA A 244 5.19 2.37 -11.11
N PRO A 245 4.13 2.87 -10.44
CA PRO A 245 4.00 4.31 -10.17
C PRO A 245 5.16 4.94 -9.38
N GLU A 246 5.69 4.24 -8.37
CA GLU A 246 6.85 4.70 -7.60
C GLU A 246 8.11 4.75 -8.49
N ALA A 247 8.35 3.70 -9.28
CA ALA A 247 9.46 3.66 -10.25
C ALA A 247 9.33 4.78 -11.31
N ASP A 248 8.11 5.03 -11.81
CA ASP A 248 7.81 6.11 -12.75
C ASP A 248 8.12 7.49 -12.15
N ALA A 249 7.76 7.70 -10.89
CA ALA A 249 8.05 8.94 -10.17
C ALA A 249 9.57 9.18 -10.06
N VAL A 250 10.35 8.13 -9.75
CA VAL A 250 11.82 8.21 -9.67
C VAL A 250 12.44 8.46 -11.04
N ILE A 251 12.01 7.75 -12.09
CA ILE A 251 12.47 7.98 -13.48
C ILE A 251 12.18 9.43 -13.88
N ASN A 252 11.00 9.94 -13.54
CA ASN A 252 10.63 11.33 -13.82
C ASN A 252 11.48 12.31 -13.00
N ALA A 253 11.82 12.02 -11.75
CA ALA A 253 12.73 12.84 -10.95
C ALA A 253 14.12 12.91 -11.57
N PHE A 254 14.68 11.76 -11.98
CA PHE A 254 15.96 11.70 -12.68
C PHE A 254 15.95 12.51 -13.99
N LYS A 255 14.89 12.38 -14.80
CA LYS A 255 14.72 13.16 -16.04
C LYS A 255 14.58 14.67 -15.79
N ARG A 256 14.09 15.09 -14.62
CA ARG A 256 14.07 16.51 -14.20
C ARG A 256 15.45 17.03 -13.76
N GLY A 257 16.47 16.16 -13.71
CA GLY A 257 17.83 16.51 -13.28
C GLY A 257 18.10 16.29 -11.78
N VAL A 258 17.21 15.63 -11.05
CA VAL A 258 17.48 15.22 -9.65
C VAL A 258 18.53 14.12 -9.66
N ALA A 259 19.59 14.27 -8.85
CA ALA A 259 20.57 13.20 -8.69
C ALA A 259 19.92 12.03 -7.95
N VAL A 260 19.88 10.85 -8.56
CA VAL A 260 19.28 9.64 -7.96
C VAL A 260 20.34 8.56 -7.79
N ARG A 261 20.33 7.86 -6.65
CA ARG A 261 21.11 6.63 -6.41
C ARG A 261 20.22 5.62 -5.70
N MET A 262 20.41 4.33 -6.00
CA MET A 262 19.53 3.31 -5.48
C MET A 262 20.22 1.98 -5.13
N THR A 263 19.90 1.41 -3.98
CA THR A 263 20.23 0.04 -3.60
C THR A 263 18.98 -0.84 -3.68
N VAL A 264 19.13 -2.04 -4.24
CA VAL A 264 18.05 -3.04 -4.38
C VAL A 264 18.55 -4.42 -4.00
N ASP A 265 17.63 -5.32 -3.67
CA ASP A 265 17.95 -6.70 -3.30
C ASP A 265 18.07 -7.62 -4.52
N THR A 266 19.13 -8.42 -4.56
CA THR A 266 19.46 -9.34 -5.65
C THR A 266 18.46 -10.50 -5.72
N ALA A 267 18.00 -10.99 -4.56
CA ALA A 267 17.06 -12.10 -4.51
C ALA A 267 15.66 -11.66 -4.97
N GLU A 268 15.19 -10.47 -4.58
CA GLU A 268 13.92 -9.91 -5.05
C GLU A 268 13.94 -9.59 -6.55
N TYR A 269 15.04 -9.04 -7.07
CA TYR A 269 15.23 -8.82 -8.51
C TYR A 269 15.04 -10.10 -9.33
N ARG A 270 15.36 -11.27 -8.76
CA ARG A 270 15.23 -12.58 -9.42
C ARG A 270 14.19 -13.49 -8.78
N ASN A 271 13.23 -12.93 -8.06
CA ASN A 271 12.18 -13.70 -7.43
C ASN A 271 11.07 -14.07 -8.44
N PRO A 272 10.85 -15.37 -8.77
CA PRO A 272 9.86 -15.78 -9.75
C PRO A 272 8.42 -15.52 -9.30
N ALA A 273 8.17 -15.34 -8.00
CA ALA A 273 6.85 -14.95 -7.48
C ALA A 273 6.57 -13.45 -7.65
N ARG A 274 7.58 -12.65 -8.06
CA ARG A 274 7.53 -11.18 -8.07
C ARG A 274 8.22 -10.61 -9.32
N VAL A 275 7.89 -11.15 -10.49
CA VAL A 275 8.51 -10.77 -11.77
C VAL A 275 8.45 -9.26 -12.10
N TRP A 276 7.51 -8.53 -11.50
CA TRP A 276 7.38 -7.08 -11.63
C TRP A 276 8.49 -6.29 -10.94
N ASP A 277 9.21 -6.90 -9.99
CA ASP A 277 10.40 -6.31 -9.38
C ASP A 277 11.49 -6.07 -10.43
N SER A 278 11.89 -7.15 -11.11
CA SER A 278 12.81 -7.12 -12.25
C SER A 278 12.39 -6.12 -13.33
N TYR A 279 11.10 -6.10 -13.67
CA TYR A 279 10.54 -5.16 -14.64
C TYR A 279 10.83 -3.70 -14.26
N ASN A 280 10.60 -3.31 -13.00
CA ASN A 280 10.79 -1.93 -12.56
C ASN A 280 12.27 -1.58 -12.35
N VAL A 281 13.08 -2.49 -11.79
CA VAL A 281 14.53 -2.30 -11.62
C VAL A 281 15.21 -2.10 -12.98
N ASP A 282 14.88 -2.94 -13.97
CA ASP A 282 15.39 -2.80 -15.34
C ASP A 282 14.99 -1.45 -15.97
N ARG A 283 13.76 -0.96 -15.73
CA ARG A 283 13.31 0.36 -16.22
C ARG A 283 14.08 1.52 -15.58
N LEU A 284 14.34 1.43 -14.27
CA LEU A 284 15.15 2.41 -13.54
C LEU A 284 16.59 2.42 -14.09
N TYR A 285 17.19 1.24 -14.29
CA TYR A 285 18.51 1.09 -14.90
C TYR A 285 18.56 1.69 -16.31
N MET A 286 17.58 1.36 -17.17
CA MET A 286 17.51 1.90 -18.53
C MET A 286 17.24 3.40 -18.60
N ALA A 287 16.69 4.01 -17.55
CA ALA A 287 16.60 5.46 -17.44
C ALA A 287 17.97 6.13 -17.19
N GLY A 288 19.00 5.35 -16.87
CA GLY A 288 20.35 5.83 -16.55
C GLY A 288 20.60 6.06 -15.06
N ILE A 289 19.70 5.60 -14.19
CA ILE A 289 19.86 5.75 -12.74
C ILE A 289 20.96 4.78 -12.25
N PRO A 290 21.97 5.25 -11.50
CA PRO A 290 22.91 4.39 -10.81
C PRO A 290 22.21 3.48 -9.80
N ILE A 291 22.33 2.17 -9.99
CA ILE A 291 21.80 1.14 -9.09
C ILE A 291 22.94 0.25 -8.62
N LYS A 292 22.89 -0.13 -7.34
CA LYS A 292 23.73 -1.18 -6.77
C LYS A 292 22.87 -2.30 -6.16
N THR A 293 23.42 -3.50 -6.12
CA THR A 293 22.81 -4.64 -5.42
C THR A 293 23.72 -5.13 -4.31
N ASP A 294 23.09 -5.74 -3.31
CA ASP A 294 23.78 -6.39 -2.21
C ASP A 294 24.83 -7.40 -2.70
N ASN A 295 25.95 -7.45 -1.98
CA ASN A 295 27.05 -8.39 -2.17
C ASN A 295 27.56 -8.96 -0.83
N HIS A 296 27.06 -8.45 0.30
CA HIS A 296 27.16 -9.16 1.59
C HIS A 296 26.32 -10.45 1.54
N GLN A 297 26.57 -11.36 2.48
CA GLN A 297 25.98 -12.70 2.50
C GLN A 297 24.52 -12.74 3.00
N GLY A 298 24.02 -11.63 3.51
CA GLY A 298 22.62 -11.51 3.93
C GLY A 298 21.76 -10.97 2.81
N ILE A 299 20.75 -10.18 3.15
CA ILE A 299 19.82 -9.57 2.20
C ILE A 299 19.69 -8.07 2.46
N ASN A 300 19.31 -7.32 1.43
CA ASN A 300 18.93 -5.94 1.60
C ASN A 300 17.44 -5.85 1.98
N HIS A 301 17.13 -5.83 3.27
CA HIS A 301 15.75 -5.78 3.74
C HIS A 301 15.27 -4.37 4.11
N GLU A 302 16.12 -3.34 4.05
CA GLU A 302 15.74 -2.00 4.47
C GLU A 302 14.78 -1.35 3.45
N LYS A 303 13.89 -0.48 3.95
CA LYS A 303 13.07 0.41 3.11
C LYS A 303 13.26 1.84 3.59
N ALA A 304 14.12 2.58 2.88
CA ALA A 304 14.47 3.95 3.21
C ALA A 304 14.48 4.87 1.98
N LEU A 305 13.94 6.08 2.12
CA LEU A 305 14.04 7.12 1.09
C LEU A 305 14.58 8.40 1.71
N LEU A 306 15.62 8.98 1.10
CA LEU A 306 16.30 10.19 1.59
C LEU A 306 16.13 11.34 0.60
N PHE A 307 15.44 12.36 1.06
CA PHE A 307 15.12 13.58 0.32
C PHE A 307 16.00 14.72 0.83
N TYR A 308 16.84 15.29 -0.04
CA TYR A 308 17.80 16.32 0.36
C TYR A 308 17.24 17.75 0.27
N GLY A 309 16.00 17.90 -0.23
CA GLY A 309 15.22 19.13 -0.19
C GLY A 309 15.57 20.11 -1.32
N GLN A 310 15.41 21.41 -1.04
CA GLN A 310 15.63 22.51 -1.97
C GLN A 310 16.20 23.70 -1.19
N PRO A 311 17.29 24.36 -1.66
CA PRO A 311 17.67 25.65 -1.10
C PRO A 311 16.50 26.64 -1.24
N GLY A 312 16.00 27.16 -0.11
CA GLY A 312 14.99 28.23 -0.11
C GLY A 312 13.52 27.83 -0.37
N THR A 313 13.12 26.58 -0.16
CA THR A 313 11.68 26.18 -0.20
C THR A 313 11.23 25.43 1.07
N PRO A 314 9.89 25.24 1.29
CA PRO A 314 9.35 24.53 2.48
C PRO A 314 9.69 23.04 2.60
N LEU A 315 10.30 22.41 1.59
CA LEU A 315 10.70 21.00 1.66
C LEU A 315 12.06 20.88 2.37
N GLN A 316 11.97 20.67 3.68
CA GLN A 316 13.08 20.29 4.55
C GLN A 316 13.58 18.89 4.20
N LYS A 317 14.86 18.61 4.48
CA LYS A 317 15.44 17.25 4.38
C LYS A 317 14.53 16.25 5.09
N MET A 318 14.26 15.12 4.47
CA MET A 318 13.31 14.13 4.98
C MET A 318 13.85 12.72 4.79
N ALA A 319 13.70 11.89 5.82
CA ALA A 319 13.89 10.45 5.71
C ALA A 319 12.52 9.77 5.82
N VAL A 320 12.27 8.81 4.94
CA VAL A 320 11.13 7.91 5.03
C VAL A 320 11.67 6.54 5.39
N PHE A 321 11.20 5.97 6.49
CA PHE A 321 11.65 4.68 7.01
C PHE A 321 10.46 3.87 7.54
N GLY A 322 10.43 2.56 7.31
CA GLY A 322 9.35 1.71 7.80
C GLY A 322 9.29 0.33 7.18
N SER A 323 8.11 -0.28 7.22
CA SER A 323 7.90 -1.67 6.80
C SER A 323 7.39 -1.80 5.36
N SER A 324 6.96 -0.70 4.71
CA SER A 324 6.32 -0.76 3.39
C SER A 324 7.32 -0.91 2.24
N ASN A 325 7.04 -1.88 1.38
CA ASN A 325 7.67 -2.00 0.07
C ASN A 325 6.95 -1.11 -0.96
N TRP A 326 7.56 -0.88 -2.13
CA TRP A 326 6.87 -0.32 -3.30
C TRP A 326 5.99 -1.38 -3.96
N SER A 327 4.90 -1.74 -3.27
CA SER A 327 3.95 -2.78 -3.68
C SER A 327 2.50 -2.34 -3.42
N PHE A 328 1.58 -2.86 -4.23
CA PHE A 328 0.15 -2.58 -4.09
C PHE A 328 -0.35 -3.02 -2.72
N GLN A 329 0.15 -4.14 -2.23
CA GLN A 329 -0.21 -4.74 -0.95
C GLN A 329 0.20 -3.84 0.22
N SER A 330 1.45 -3.36 0.27
CA SER A 330 1.92 -2.45 1.33
C SER A 330 1.11 -1.14 1.37
N ALA A 331 0.72 -0.61 0.20
CA ALA A 331 -0.05 0.63 0.16
C ALA A 331 -1.54 0.45 0.53
N ASN A 332 -2.15 -0.71 0.21
CA ASN A 332 -3.62 -0.81 0.15
C ASN A 332 -4.24 -1.95 0.96
N SER A 333 -3.48 -2.95 1.43
CA SER A 333 -4.09 -4.09 2.12
C SER A 333 -3.33 -4.62 3.32
N GLN A 334 -2.02 -4.41 3.42
CA GLN A 334 -1.20 -4.85 4.55
C GLN A 334 -1.18 -3.79 5.65
N GLN A 335 -1.20 -4.23 6.91
CA GLN A 335 -0.92 -3.34 8.04
C GLN A 335 0.57 -3.05 8.04
N GLU A 336 0.93 -1.79 7.80
CA GLU A 336 2.32 -1.32 7.78
C GLU A 336 2.49 -0.11 8.70
N HIS A 337 3.72 0.28 8.96
CA HIS A 337 4.05 1.57 9.57
C HIS A 337 5.19 2.23 8.78
N ASN A 338 5.11 3.54 8.56
CA ASN A 338 6.27 4.29 8.05
C ASN A 338 6.33 5.68 8.67
N TYR A 339 7.53 6.22 8.77
CA TYR A 339 7.85 7.49 9.38
C TYR A 339 8.51 8.41 8.36
N PHE A 340 7.80 9.46 7.94
CA PHE A 340 8.21 10.48 6.97
C PHE A 340 8.74 11.71 7.72
N THR A 341 9.85 11.54 8.44
CA THR A 341 10.31 12.57 9.37
C THR A 341 11.12 13.66 8.69
N LYS A 342 10.68 14.90 8.88
CA LYS A 342 11.38 16.14 8.49
C LYS A 342 11.81 16.94 9.72
N THR A 343 11.27 16.61 10.88
CA THR A 343 11.53 17.30 12.16
C THR A 343 12.78 16.79 12.88
N LYS A 344 13.39 15.68 12.43
CA LYS A 344 14.58 15.07 13.05
C LYS A 344 15.79 15.07 12.11
N PRO A 345 16.58 16.17 12.04
CA PRO A 345 17.77 16.24 11.20
C PRO A 345 18.81 15.14 11.49
N TRP A 346 18.96 14.74 12.76
CA TRP A 346 19.86 13.66 13.16
C TRP A 346 19.43 12.30 12.57
N PHE A 347 18.12 12.05 12.47
CA PHE A 347 17.55 10.82 11.94
C PHE A 347 17.83 10.73 10.44
N PHE A 348 17.59 11.82 9.70
CA PHE A 348 17.99 11.93 8.30
C PHE A 348 19.50 11.69 8.12
N GLN A 349 20.33 12.36 8.92
CA GLN A 349 21.79 12.23 8.80
C GLN A 349 22.29 10.82 9.11
N TRP A 350 21.64 10.10 10.02
CA TRP A 350 21.97 8.70 10.31
C TRP A 350 21.78 7.81 9.07
N PHE A 351 20.64 7.92 8.39
CA PHE A 351 20.40 7.15 7.16
C PHE A 351 21.32 7.58 6.02
N VAL A 352 21.65 8.88 5.90
CA VAL A 352 22.66 9.34 4.94
C VAL A 352 24.00 8.65 5.21
N ASN A 353 24.44 8.58 6.47
CA ASN A 353 25.69 7.94 6.82
C ASN A 353 25.68 6.43 6.50
N SER A 354 24.58 5.73 6.82
CA SER A 354 24.38 4.32 6.49
C SER A 354 24.42 4.09 4.97
N PHE A 355 23.67 4.89 4.20
CA PHE A 355 23.63 4.80 2.75
C PHE A 355 25.00 5.08 2.12
N GLU A 356 25.69 6.16 2.53
CA GLU A 356 27.00 6.50 1.97
C GLU A 356 28.07 5.46 2.32
N ARG A 357 28.00 4.82 3.49
CA ARG A 357 28.89 3.70 3.84
C ARG A 357 28.70 2.55 2.86
N ARG A 358 27.46 2.09 2.68
CA ARG A 358 27.14 0.96 1.80
C ARG A 358 27.47 1.28 0.34
N TRP A 359 27.07 2.48 -0.11
CA TRP A 359 27.30 2.97 -1.47
C TRP A 359 28.78 3.09 -1.82
N ASN A 360 29.61 3.56 -0.89
CA ASN A 360 31.05 3.78 -1.10
C ASN A 360 31.91 2.74 -0.38
N SER A 361 31.37 1.56 -0.06
CA SER A 361 32.08 0.54 0.72
C SER A 361 33.37 0.12 0.01
N THR A 362 34.52 0.50 0.56
CA THR A 362 35.85 0.07 0.13
C THR A 362 36.66 -0.56 1.27
N PHE A 363 36.09 -0.60 2.48
CA PHE A 363 36.72 -1.14 3.68
C PHE A 363 36.50 -2.65 3.86
N THR A 364 35.56 -3.23 3.10
CA THR A 364 35.37 -4.67 2.92
C THR A 364 35.93 -5.10 1.56
N ASN A 365 36.40 -6.35 1.46
CA ASN A 365 36.81 -6.95 0.20
C ASN A 365 36.19 -8.36 0.08
N PRO A 366 35.21 -8.58 -0.80
CA PRO A 366 34.63 -7.61 -1.76
C PRO A 366 33.80 -6.51 -1.05
N PRO A 367 33.46 -5.40 -1.74
CA PRO A 367 32.60 -4.34 -1.20
C PRO A 367 31.22 -4.88 -0.78
N GLU A 368 30.51 -4.16 0.11
CA GLU A 368 29.17 -4.58 0.57
C GLU A 368 28.14 -4.61 -0.58
N TYR A 369 28.34 -3.77 -1.61
CA TYR A 369 27.42 -3.58 -2.72
C TYR A 369 28.13 -3.47 -4.07
N ASN A 370 27.65 -4.20 -5.07
CA ASN A 370 28.15 -4.19 -6.45
C ASN A 370 27.33 -3.27 -7.35
N PRO A 371 27.92 -2.67 -8.40
CA PRO A 371 27.15 -2.08 -9.49
C PRO A 371 26.15 -3.10 -10.05
N PHE A 372 24.89 -2.69 -10.24
CA PHE A 372 23.86 -3.54 -10.79
C PHE A 372 24.19 -3.98 -12.22
N VAL A 373 24.02 -5.27 -12.48
CA VAL A 373 24.14 -5.86 -13.82
C VAL A 373 22.81 -6.54 -14.17
N PRO A 374 22.09 -6.08 -15.21
CA PRO A 374 20.85 -6.71 -15.61
C PRO A 374 21.09 -8.13 -16.11
N LEU A 375 20.17 -9.05 -15.81
CA LEU A 375 20.24 -10.45 -16.28
C LEU A 375 19.15 -10.74 -17.31
N GLY A 376 19.34 -11.80 -18.10
CA GLY A 376 18.43 -12.17 -19.18
C GLY A 376 17.08 -12.73 -18.72
N PRO A 377 16.10 -12.84 -19.64
CA PRO A 377 14.87 -13.55 -19.40
C PRO A 377 15.08 -15.07 -19.51
N THR A 378 14.09 -15.87 -19.13
CA THR A 378 14.08 -17.27 -19.55
C THR A 378 13.89 -17.42 -21.05
N THR A 379 14.43 -18.50 -21.61
CA THR A 379 14.19 -18.85 -23.01
C THR A 379 12.71 -19.18 -23.24
N PRO A 380 12.05 -18.56 -24.23
CA PRO A 380 10.66 -18.88 -24.57
C PRO A 380 10.44 -20.37 -24.92
N VAL A 381 9.36 -20.97 -24.40
CA VAL A 381 9.01 -22.39 -24.60
C VAL A 381 7.74 -22.52 -25.45
N TYR A 382 7.88 -22.98 -26.69
CA TYR A 382 6.77 -22.96 -27.66
C TYR A 382 5.71 -24.01 -27.38
N LYS A 383 4.44 -23.68 -27.69
CA LYS A 383 3.29 -24.56 -27.49
C LYS A 383 2.57 -24.88 -28.80
N LYS A 384 2.20 -23.88 -29.61
CA LYS A 384 1.49 -24.09 -30.89
C LYS A 384 1.91 -23.08 -31.97
N PRO A 385 1.85 -23.46 -33.26
CA PRO A 385 1.67 -24.83 -33.76
C PRO A 385 2.88 -25.70 -33.37
N LEU A 386 2.70 -27.02 -33.30
CA LEU A 386 3.81 -27.94 -32.99
C LEU A 386 4.87 -27.86 -34.08
N ASN A 387 6.14 -28.09 -33.71
CA ASN A 387 7.23 -28.11 -34.69
C ASN A 387 6.97 -29.14 -35.80
N ALA A 388 7.20 -28.73 -37.05
CA ALA A 388 6.96 -29.49 -38.26
C ALA A 388 5.49 -29.94 -38.48
N ALA A 389 4.51 -29.30 -37.81
CA ALA A 389 3.11 -29.63 -38.00
C ALA A 389 2.67 -29.38 -39.46
N THR A 390 1.93 -30.32 -40.05
CA THR A 390 1.38 -30.19 -41.40
C THR A 390 -0.11 -29.82 -41.34
N THR A 391 -0.70 -29.51 -42.50
CA THR A 391 -2.16 -29.33 -42.63
C THR A 391 -2.70 -28.18 -41.76
N GLN A 392 -1.89 -27.13 -41.56
CA GLN A 392 -2.29 -25.96 -40.76
C GLN A 392 -3.19 -24.99 -41.55
N PRO A 393 -4.11 -24.27 -40.88
CA PRO A 393 -4.99 -23.31 -41.56
C PRO A 393 -4.21 -22.10 -42.07
N LEU A 394 -4.79 -21.37 -43.03
CA LEU A 394 -4.17 -20.19 -43.66
C LEU A 394 -4.16 -18.94 -42.75
N SER A 395 -4.66 -19.08 -41.52
CA SER A 395 -4.54 -18.13 -40.43
C SER A 395 -4.49 -18.91 -39.13
N LEU A 396 -3.50 -18.65 -38.28
CA LEU A 396 -3.35 -19.30 -36.98
C LEU A 396 -2.66 -18.39 -35.96
N THR A 397 -2.67 -18.81 -34.70
CA THR A 397 -2.00 -18.10 -33.59
C THR A 397 -0.79 -18.89 -33.13
N LEU A 398 0.37 -18.25 -33.14
CA LEU A 398 1.59 -18.72 -32.50
C LEU A 398 1.40 -18.57 -30.99
N THR A 399 1.74 -19.59 -30.21
CA THR A 399 1.69 -19.53 -28.75
C THR A 399 2.94 -20.10 -28.12
N TRP A 400 3.42 -19.43 -27.09
CA TRP A 400 4.59 -19.83 -26.30
C TRP A 400 4.38 -19.47 -24.83
N ASP A 401 5.13 -20.12 -23.97
CA ASP A 401 5.33 -19.70 -22.59
C ASP A 401 6.57 -18.81 -22.57
N GLY A 402 6.41 -17.56 -22.12
CA GLY A 402 7.52 -16.61 -22.01
C GLY A 402 8.48 -16.94 -20.88
N GLY A 403 8.00 -17.67 -19.87
CA GLY A 403 8.65 -17.86 -18.58
C GLY A 403 8.90 -16.51 -17.85
N PRO A 404 9.55 -16.55 -16.67
CA PRO A 404 9.79 -15.36 -15.88
C PRO A 404 10.76 -14.37 -16.56
N TRP A 405 10.59 -13.09 -16.23
CA TRP A 405 11.41 -11.95 -16.65
C TRP A 405 11.40 -11.59 -18.14
N GLY A 406 10.69 -12.33 -18.99
CA GLY A 406 10.38 -11.89 -20.36
C GLY A 406 9.19 -10.92 -20.34
N GLN A 407 9.40 -9.66 -20.71
CA GLN A 407 8.30 -8.66 -20.74
C GLN A 407 8.00 -8.11 -22.13
N ARG A 408 8.92 -8.32 -23.09
CA ARG A 408 8.76 -7.95 -24.50
C ARG A 408 9.29 -9.06 -25.40
N TYR A 409 8.77 -9.16 -26.62
CA TYR A 409 9.17 -10.22 -27.55
C TYR A 409 9.38 -9.71 -28.97
N ASP A 410 10.44 -10.19 -29.61
CA ASP A 410 10.59 -10.11 -31.07
C ASP A 410 10.05 -11.38 -31.70
N VAL A 411 9.21 -11.22 -32.71
CA VAL A 411 8.61 -12.30 -33.49
C VAL A 411 9.27 -12.34 -34.86
N TYR A 412 9.95 -13.42 -35.17
CA TYR A 412 10.51 -13.72 -36.48
C TYR A 412 9.61 -14.71 -37.19
N PHE A 413 9.25 -14.44 -38.44
CA PHE A 413 8.32 -15.27 -39.21
C PHE A 413 8.55 -15.14 -40.72
N GLY A 414 8.60 -16.26 -41.45
CA GLY A 414 8.74 -16.25 -42.91
C GLY A 414 8.84 -17.65 -43.53
N THR A 415 9.16 -17.73 -44.83
CA THR A 415 9.26 -19.00 -45.57
C THR A 415 10.69 -19.56 -45.64
N THR A 416 11.66 -18.86 -45.04
CA THR A 416 13.07 -19.26 -44.97
C THR A 416 13.41 -19.84 -43.59
N SER A 417 14.34 -20.80 -43.55
CA SER A 417 14.78 -21.43 -42.29
C SER A 417 15.44 -20.46 -41.29
N ASN A 418 15.94 -19.32 -41.77
CA ASN A 418 16.25 -18.14 -40.96
C ASN A 418 15.15 -17.08 -41.23
N PRO A 419 14.05 -17.08 -40.46
CA PRO A 419 12.93 -16.19 -40.74
C PRO A 419 13.29 -14.73 -40.43
N PRO A 420 12.83 -13.75 -41.23
CA PRO A 420 13.05 -12.33 -40.96
C PRO A 420 12.24 -11.86 -39.73
N LEU A 421 12.65 -10.72 -39.15
CA LEU A 421 11.90 -10.05 -38.10
C LEU A 421 10.55 -9.56 -38.65
N LEU A 422 9.46 -10.03 -38.05
CA LEU A 422 8.10 -9.62 -38.39
C LEU A 422 7.62 -8.50 -37.45
N ALA A 423 7.89 -8.61 -36.15
CA ALA A 423 7.51 -7.62 -35.16
C ALA A 423 8.55 -7.53 -34.04
N SER A 424 8.81 -6.32 -33.55
CA SER A 424 9.74 -6.04 -32.45
C SER A 424 8.99 -5.57 -31.21
N ASP A 425 9.53 -5.88 -30.04
CA ASP A 425 9.08 -5.36 -28.74
C ASP A 425 7.58 -5.52 -28.47
N VAL A 426 7.03 -6.64 -28.95
CA VAL A 426 5.62 -6.97 -28.76
C VAL A 426 5.38 -7.28 -27.28
N ILE A 427 4.34 -6.65 -26.71
CA ILE A 427 3.84 -6.95 -25.37
C ILE A 427 2.56 -7.77 -25.53
N THR A 428 2.61 -9.02 -25.14
CA THR A 428 1.56 -10.01 -25.40
C THR A 428 0.66 -10.28 -24.20
N GLY A 429 0.98 -9.74 -23.01
CA GLY A 429 0.14 -9.87 -21.82
C GLY A 429 0.91 -9.70 -20.51
N ASP A 430 0.32 -10.20 -19.42
CA ASP A 430 0.93 -10.27 -18.09
C ASP A 430 1.96 -11.43 -18.06
N PRO A 431 3.25 -11.17 -17.78
CA PRO A 431 4.29 -12.20 -17.70
C PRO A 431 4.11 -13.18 -16.54
N ALA A 432 3.04 -13.09 -15.76
CA ALA A 432 2.70 -14.03 -14.71
C ALA A 432 2.21 -15.39 -15.28
N PRO A 433 2.84 -16.52 -14.90
CA PRO A 433 2.32 -17.85 -15.19
C PRO A 433 0.87 -18.01 -14.67
N PRO A 434 -0.01 -18.76 -15.36
CA PRO A 434 0.24 -19.68 -16.47
C PRO A 434 -0.17 -19.13 -17.86
N THR A 435 -0.26 -17.81 -18.03
CA THR A 435 -0.83 -17.24 -19.25
C THR A 435 0.16 -17.36 -20.41
N LEU A 436 -0.27 -18.00 -21.51
CA LEU A 436 0.57 -18.13 -22.70
C LEU A 436 0.58 -16.82 -23.49
N GLU A 437 1.75 -16.50 -23.99
CA GLU A 437 1.97 -15.41 -24.91
C GLU A 437 1.51 -15.81 -26.31
N THR A 438 0.97 -14.86 -27.08
CA THR A 438 0.35 -15.17 -28.37
C THR A 438 0.65 -14.14 -29.45
N TYR A 439 0.76 -14.60 -30.70
CA TYR A 439 0.88 -13.73 -31.88
C TYR A 439 0.15 -14.33 -33.09
N LYS A 440 -0.78 -13.58 -33.69
CA LYS A 440 -1.59 -14.08 -34.82
C LYS A 440 -0.88 -13.84 -36.16
N VAL A 441 -0.82 -14.88 -37.00
CA VAL A 441 -0.38 -14.81 -38.40
C VAL A 441 -1.54 -15.19 -39.33
N SER A 442 -1.68 -14.45 -40.44
CA SER A 442 -2.80 -14.58 -41.38
C SER A 442 -2.32 -14.45 -42.83
N ASN A 443 -3.21 -14.70 -43.79
CA ASN A 443 -2.94 -14.61 -45.23
C ASN A 443 -1.80 -15.53 -45.69
N LEU A 444 -1.74 -16.75 -45.13
CA LEU A 444 -0.72 -17.73 -45.47
C LEU A 444 -1.05 -18.42 -46.80
N SER A 445 -0.02 -18.74 -47.60
CA SER A 445 -0.17 -19.43 -48.88
C SER A 445 -0.41 -20.93 -48.67
N PRO A 446 -1.38 -21.56 -49.38
CA PRO A 446 -1.62 -23.00 -49.32
C PRO A 446 -0.37 -23.85 -49.64
N GLY A 447 -0.25 -25.01 -49.01
CA GLY A 447 0.88 -25.94 -49.22
C GLY A 447 2.27 -25.40 -48.86
N THR A 448 2.37 -24.21 -48.28
CA THR A 448 3.63 -23.52 -47.97
C THR A 448 4.09 -23.81 -46.55
N THR A 449 5.39 -24.03 -46.37
CA THR A 449 6.07 -24.15 -45.07
C THR A 449 6.52 -22.78 -44.57
N TYR A 450 6.18 -22.45 -43.33
CA TYR A 450 6.62 -21.25 -42.63
C TYR A 450 7.48 -21.63 -41.43
N TYR A 451 8.49 -20.81 -41.15
CA TYR A 451 9.39 -20.89 -40.01
C TYR A 451 9.16 -19.70 -39.09
N TRP A 452 9.29 -19.92 -37.78
CA TRP A 452 9.10 -18.88 -36.78
C TRP A 452 10.04 -19.04 -35.58
N ARG A 453 10.40 -17.91 -34.98
CA ARG A 453 11.24 -17.82 -33.78
C ARG A 453 10.78 -16.65 -32.91
N ILE A 454 10.79 -16.85 -31.60
CA ILE A 454 10.53 -15.82 -30.58
C ILE A 454 11.84 -15.52 -29.86
N VAL A 455 12.14 -14.24 -29.69
CA VAL A 455 13.22 -13.77 -28.82
C VAL A 455 12.60 -12.97 -27.69
N GLY A 456 12.69 -13.47 -26.46
CA GLY A 456 12.24 -12.74 -25.27
C GLY A 456 13.25 -11.67 -24.88
N LYS A 457 12.77 -10.54 -24.37
CA LYS A 457 13.57 -9.42 -23.90
C LYS A 457 13.12 -8.99 -22.50
N THR A 458 14.09 -8.68 -21.64
CA THR A 458 13.79 -7.92 -20.42
C THR A 458 13.57 -6.44 -20.72
N MET A 459 13.17 -5.65 -19.72
CA MET A 459 13.13 -4.20 -19.85
C MET A 459 14.52 -3.57 -20.00
N ALA A 460 15.59 -4.24 -19.57
CA ALA A 460 16.99 -3.85 -19.79
C ALA A 460 17.55 -4.29 -21.16
N ASN A 461 16.69 -4.74 -22.09
CA ASN A 461 17.07 -5.21 -23.43
C ASN A 461 17.99 -6.43 -23.46
N ILE A 462 18.10 -7.19 -22.36
CA ILE A 462 18.80 -8.47 -22.38
C ILE A 462 17.89 -9.51 -23.02
N ILE A 463 18.44 -10.35 -23.91
CA ILE A 463 17.65 -11.21 -24.79
C ILE A 463 17.86 -12.70 -24.50
N ALA A 464 16.83 -13.51 -24.72
CA ALA A 464 16.93 -14.97 -24.80
C ALA A 464 16.13 -15.48 -26.02
N GLY A 465 16.82 -16.14 -26.95
CA GLY A 465 16.22 -16.66 -28.18
C GLY A 465 15.68 -18.08 -28.03
N GLY A 466 14.44 -18.30 -28.43
CA GLY A 466 13.87 -19.64 -28.58
C GLY A 466 14.37 -20.36 -29.85
N PRO A 467 14.04 -21.66 -30.00
CA PRO A 467 14.39 -22.43 -31.19
C PRO A 467 13.65 -21.92 -32.43
N ILE A 468 14.07 -22.34 -33.62
CA ILE A 468 13.28 -22.13 -34.84
C ILE A 468 12.34 -23.32 -35.01
N TRP A 469 11.03 -23.06 -35.06
CA TRP A 469 10.00 -24.06 -35.37
C TRP A 469 9.42 -23.80 -36.76
N SER A 470 8.85 -24.83 -37.38
CA SER A 470 8.14 -24.71 -38.66
C SER A 470 6.76 -25.35 -38.66
N PHE A 471 5.93 -24.99 -39.62
CA PHE A 471 4.69 -25.68 -39.95
C PHE A 471 4.32 -25.53 -41.43
N THR A 472 3.53 -26.45 -41.99
CA THR A 472 3.08 -26.44 -43.39
C THR A 472 1.55 -26.32 -43.45
N THR A 473 1.09 -25.40 -44.29
CA THR A 473 -0.34 -25.14 -44.52
C THR A 473 -1.02 -26.21 -45.39
N THR A 474 -2.35 -26.28 -45.36
CA THR A 474 -3.15 -27.23 -46.16
C THR A 474 -3.04 -26.99 -47.68
N THR A 475 -3.00 -28.06 -48.49
CA THR A 475 -3.22 -28.03 -49.94
C THR A 475 -4.70 -28.27 -50.31
N PRO A 476 -5.22 -27.71 -51.42
CA PRO A 476 -6.56 -28.04 -51.94
C PRO A 476 -6.61 -29.48 -52.49
N THR A 477 -7.69 -30.23 -52.23
CA THR A 477 -7.93 -31.59 -52.77
C THR A 477 -8.94 -31.56 -53.93
N THR A 478 -8.74 -32.37 -54.98
CA THR A 478 -9.58 -32.46 -56.22
C THR A 478 -10.89 -33.25 -56.04
N PRO A 479 -12.06 -32.80 -56.59
CA PRO A 479 -13.39 -33.41 -56.40
C PRO A 479 -13.55 -34.82 -56.94
N GLY A 480 -14.18 -35.70 -56.14
CA GLY A 480 -14.63 -37.05 -56.52
C GLY A 480 -16.02 -37.06 -57.15
N PRO A 481 -16.63 -38.25 -57.39
CA PRO A 481 -17.97 -38.36 -57.97
C PRO A 481 -18.98 -37.71 -57.01
N GLY A 482 -19.68 -36.68 -57.49
CA GLY A 482 -20.34 -35.72 -56.62
C GLY A 482 -21.32 -36.29 -55.59
N ALA A 483 -21.38 -35.64 -54.43
CA ALA A 483 -22.38 -35.89 -53.40
C ALA A 483 -23.81 -35.74 -53.96
N THR A 484 -24.76 -36.53 -53.43
CA THR A 484 -26.20 -36.30 -53.63
C THR A 484 -26.90 -36.16 -52.28
N VAL A 485 -27.99 -35.41 -52.20
CA VAL A 485 -28.81 -35.26 -50.98
C VAL A 485 -30.24 -35.69 -51.31
N THR A 486 -30.79 -36.63 -50.54
CA THR A 486 -32.10 -37.24 -50.77
C THR A 486 -33.11 -36.98 -49.66
N ALA A 487 -32.69 -36.74 -48.42
CA ALA A 487 -33.60 -36.38 -47.33
C ALA A 487 -32.94 -35.54 -46.23
N VAL A 488 -33.76 -34.78 -45.49
CA VAL A 488 -33.36 -33.99 -44.31
C VAL A 488 -34.42 -34.17 -43.23
N SER A 489 -34.03 -34.60 -42.01
CA SER A 489 -34.97 -34.82 -40.91
C SER A 489 -34.36 -34.48 -39.54
N PRO A 490 -35.04 -33.67 -38.69
CA PRO A 490 -36.26 -32.92 -38.99
C PRO A 490 -36.03 -31.87 -40.09
N ASN A 491 -37.09 -31.53 -40.85
CA ASN A 491 -37.05 -30.57 -41.96
C ASN A 491 -37.52 -29.14 -41.56
N THR A 492 -37.58 -28.85 -40.27
CA THR A 492 -37.95 -27.53 -39.73
C THR A 492 -37.13 -27.16 -38.49
N GLY A 493 -36.94 -25.86 -38.22
CA GLY A 493 -36.20 -25.36 -37.05
C GLY A 493 -36.27 -23.84 -36.85
N PRO A 494 -35.85 -23.30 -35.70
CA PRO A 494 -35.98 -21.88 -35.40
C PRO A 494 -34.96 -21.01 -36.15
N VAL A 495 -35.29 -19.73 -36.42
CA VAL A 495 -34.38 -18.73 -37.03
C VAL A 495 -33.04 -18.55 -36.30
N SER A 496 -32.96 -18.88 -35.01
CA SER A 496 -31.69 -18.90 -34.24
C SER A 496 -30.73 -20.02 -34.64
N GLY A 497 -31.17 -20.99 -35.45
CA GLY A 497 -30.45 -22.25 -35.67
C GLY A 497 -30.47 -23.14 -34.44
N GLY A 498 -29.62 -24.17 -34.44
CA GLY A 498 -29.47 -25.10 -33.31
C GLY A 498 -30.26 -26.40 -33.44
N THR A 499 -31.04 -26.59 -34.49
CA THR A 499 -31.71 -27.86 -34.77
C THR A 499 -30.68 -28.91 -35.16
N ILE A 500 -30.56 -29.97 -34.36
CA ILE A 500 -29.78 -31.16 -34.74
C ILE A 500 -30.64 -31.97 -35.71
N LEU A 501 -30.08 -32.28 -36.87
CA LEU A 501 -30.75 -33.04 -37.91
C LEU A 501 -29.84 -34.03 -38.61
N THR A 502 -30.47 -34.95 -39.32
CA THR A 502 -29.84 -35.96 -40.17
C THR A 502 -30.11 -35.62 -41.64
N ILE A 503 -29.05 -35.64 -42.44
CA ILE A 503 -29.06 -35.48 -43.90
C ILE A 503 -28.70 -36.84 -44.51
N THR A 504 -29.56 -37.35 -45.38
CA THR A 504 -29.36 -38.62 -46.09
C THR A 504 -29.04 -38.36 -47.56
N GLY A 505 -28.17 -39.16 -48.16
CA GLY A 505 -27.72 -39.00 -49.54
C GLY A 505 -26.74 -40.08 -50.00
N THR A 506 -25.86 -39.77 -50.95
CA THR A 506 -24.76 -40.64 -51.39
C THR A 506 -23.45 -39.87 -51.58
N ASN A 507 -22.33 -40.59 -51.57
CA ASN A 507 -20.98 -40.07 -51.80
C ASN A 507 -20.54 -38.96 -50.81
N PHE A 508 -21.04 -38.97 -49.58
CA PHE A 508 -20.53 -38.05 -48.55
C PHE A 508 -19.12 -38.45 -48.11
N ALA A 509 -18.15 -37.56 -48.35
CA ALA A 509 -16.76 -37.77 -47.98
C ALA A 509 -16.48 -37.23 -46.57
N THR A 510 -15.56 -37.86 -45.84
CA THR A 510 -15.14 -37.40 -44.50
C THR A 510 -14.76 -35.91 -44.53
N GLY A 511 -15.40 -35.11 -43.67
CA GLY A 511 -15.20 -33.66 -43.60
C GLY A 511 -16.04 -32.85 -44.58
N ALA A 512 -17.04 -33.45 -45.23
CA ALA A 512 -18.07 -32.71 -45.97
C ALA A 512 -18.77 -31.68 -45.06
N THR A 513 -19.15 -30.56 -45.66
CA THR A 513 -19.91 -29.49 -45.01
C THR A 513 -21.36 -29.52 -45.50
N ALA A 514 -22.31 -29.17 -44.63
CA ALA A 514 -23.69 -28.95 -45.02
C ALA A 514 -24.00 -27.46 -44.95
N SER A 515 -24.89 -26.97 -45.82
CA SER A 515 -25.35 -25.58 -45.85
C SER A 515 -26.85 -25.52 -46.11
N PHE A 516 -27.50 -24.50 -45.56
CA PHE A 516 -28.91 -24.19 -45.67
C PHE A 516 -29.01 -22.84 -46.39
N GLY A 517 -29.36 -22.87 -47.68
CA GLY A 517 -29.16 -21.72 -48.56
C GLY A 517 -27.66 -21.37 -48.65
N GLN A 518 -27.29 -20.14 -48.27
CA GLN A 518 -25.88 -19.70 -48.21
C GLN A 518 -25.24 -19.90 -46.82
N SER A 519 -25.99 -20.35 -45.82
CA SER A 519 -25.50 -20.44 -44.43
C SER A 519 -24.97 -21.85 -44.11
N THR A 520 -23.71 -21.94 -43.69
CA THR A 520 -23.05 -23.22 -43.36
C THR A 520 -23.51 -23.76 -42.00
N ALA A 521 -23.78 -25.05 -41.93
CA ALA A 521 -24.13 -25.78 -40.72
C ALA A 521 -22.96 -25.86 -39.72
N THR A 522 -23.30 -26.00 -38.44
CA THR A 522 -22.34 -26.24 -37.36
C THR A 522 -22.39 -27.71 -36.94
N LYS A 523 -21.35 -28.21 -36.28
CA LYS A 523 -21.25 -29.61 -35.82
C LYS A 523 -21.60 -30.66 -36.90
N THR A 524 -21.21 -30.41 -38.14
CA THR A 524 -21.41 -31.36 -39.24
C THR A 524 -20.49 -32.56 -39.03
N VAL A 525 -21.08 -33.74 -38.88
CA VAL A 525 -20.38 -35.02 -38.73
C VAL A 525 -20.87 -35.95 -39.82
N VAL A 526 -19.95 -36.41 -40.66
CA VAL A 526 -20.20 -37.46 -41.65
C VAL A 526 -20.20 -38.79 -40.91
N VAL A 527 -21.37 -39.41 -40.77
CA VAL A 527 -21.52 -40.70 -40.07
C VAL A 527 -21.02 -41.84 -40.96
N ASN A 528 -21.35 -41.77 -42.25
CA ASN A 528 -20.87 -42.67 -43.30
C ASN A 528 -21.14 -42.02 -44.68
N SER A 529 -20.88 -42.73 -45.78
CA SER A 529 -21.01 -42.22 -47.15
C SER A 529 -22.44 -41.86 -47.58
N THR A 530 -23.46 -42.15 -46.76
CA THR A 530 -24.86 -41.84 -47.06
C THR A 530 -25.54 -41.00 -45.99
N THR A 531 -24.86 -40.69 -44.88
CA THR A 531 -25.48 -40.05 -43.70
C THR A 531 -24.57 -38.98 -43.10
N ILE A 532 -25.12 -37.79 -42.88
CA ILE A 532 -24.50 -36.68 -42.14
C ILE A 532 -25.42 -36.28 -40.99
N THR A 533 -24.89 -36.06 -39.79
CA THR A 533 -25.57 -35.28 -38.75
C THR A 533 -25.04 -33.86 -38.74
N ALA A 534 -25.92 -32.87 -38.62
CA ALA A 534 -25.53 -31.46 -38.63
C ALA A 534 -26.44 -30.64 -37.70
N THR A 535 -25.94 -29.49 -37.27
CA THR A 535 -26.72 -28.50 -36.51
C THR A 535 -26.95 -27.27 -37.37
N THR A 536 -28.20 -26.88 -37.55
CA THR A 536 -28.57 -25.74 -38.42
C THR A 536 -27.95 -24.42 -37.93
N PRO A 537 -27.46 -23.55 -38.82
CA PRO A 537 -27.02 -22.20 -38.45
C PRO A 537 -28.22 -21.29 -38.19
N SER A 538 -27.98 -20.10 -37.66
CA SER A 538 -29.02 -19.05 -37.64
C SER A 538 -29.28 -18.56 -39.07
N HIS A 539 -30.55 -18.35 -39.40
CA HIS A 539 -30.99 -17.84 -40.69
C HIS A 539 -32.33 -17.11 -40.52
N ALA A 540 -32.62 -16.10 -41.35
CA ALA A 540 -33.94 -15.46 -41.40
C ALA A 540 -35.05 -16.47 -41.75
N ALA A 541 -36.31 -16.17 -41.43
CA ALA A 541 -37.43 -17.06 -41.73
C ALA A 541 -37.53 -17.29 -43.26
N ALA A 542 -37.33 -18.53 -43.69
CA ALA A 542 -37.28 -18.93 -45.09
C ALA A 542 -37.35 -20.45 -45.23
N THR A 543 -37.81 -20.93 -46.39
CA THR A 543 -37.62 -22.31 -46.83
C THR A 543 -36.40 -22.36 -47.75
N LEU A 544 -35.42 -23.18 -47.41
CA LEU A 544 -34.10 -23.21 -48.04
C LEU A 544 -33.75 -24.59 -48.60
N ASN A 545 -32.88 -24.57 -49.61
CA ASN A 545 -32.21 -25.76 -50.11
C ASN A 545 -31.17 -26.22 -49.08
N VAL A 546 -30.98 -27.54 -48.96
CA VAL A 546 -29.85 -28.10 -48.20
C VAL A 546 -28.81 -28.64 -49.17
N THR A 547 -27.60 -28.08 -49.09
CA THR A 547 -26.47 -28.45 -49.95
C THR A 547 -25.36 -29.07 -49.11
N VAL A 548 -24.95 -30.28 -49.46
CA VAL A 548 -23.73 -30.91 -48.92
C VAL A 548 -22.60 -30.67 -49.91
N THR A 549 -21.49 -30.13 -49.43
CA THR A 549 -20.27 -29.90 -50.22
C THR A 549 -19.13 -30.73 -49.62
N ASN A 550 -18.60 -31.68 -50.38
CA ASN A 550 -17.41 -32.41 -50.00
C ASN A 550 -16.19 -31.48 -50.03
N LYS A 551 -15.16 -31.78 -49.25
CA LYS A 551 -13.91 -30.98 -49.17
C LYS A 551 -13.27 -30.72 -50.54
N ALA A 552 -13.56 -31.62 -51.46
CA ALA A 552 -13.01 -31.63 -52.79
C ALA A 552 -13.80 -30.72 -53.76
N GLY A 553 -14.91 -30.13 -53.35
CA GLY A 553 -15.66 -29.08 -54.07
C GLY A 553 -16.90 -29.57 -54.80
N ASP A 554 -17.10 -30.88 -54.88
CA ASP A 554 -18.32 -31.48 -55.39
C ASP A 554 -19.47 -31.34 -54.39
N ASN A 555 -20.68 -31.12 -54.90
CA ASN A 555 -21.85 -30.84 -54.08
C ASN A 555 -23.10 -31.60 -54.53
N GLY A 556 -23.96 -31.87 -53.55
CA GLY A 556 -25.32 -32.37 -53.74
C GLY A 556 -26.31 -31.42 -53.08
N THR A 557 -27.38 -31.06 -53.77
CA THR A 557 -28.39 -30.12 -53.27
C THR A 557 -29.77 -30.74 -53.31
N LEU A 558 -30.50 -30.68 -52.19
CA LEU A 558 -31.92 -30.98 -52.14
C LEU A 558 -32.72 -29.67 -52.01
N PRO A 559 -33.49 -29.27 -53.04
CA PRO A 559 -34.22 -28.01 -53.01
C PRO A 559 -35.34 -27.96 -51.97
N GLY A 560 -35.51 -26.80 -51.31
CA GLY A 560 -36.64 -26.52 -50.41
C GLY A 560 -36.77 -27.44 -49.18
N SER A 561 -35.72 -28.16 -48.81
CA SER A 561 -35.80 -29.29 -47.87
C SER A 561 -35.71 -28.92 -46.40
N PHE A 562 -35.53 -27.65 -46.04
CA PHE A 562 -35.56 -27.21 -44.64
C PHE A 562 -36.23 -25.85 -44.49
N THR A 563 -37.16 -25.72 -43.54
CA THR A 563 -37.86 -24.46 -43.25
C THR A 563 -37.46 -23.87 -41.91
N TYR A 564 -36.93 -22.65 -41.93
CA TYR A 564 -36.70 -21.82 -40.76
C TYR A 564 -37.99 -21.13 -40.34
N THR A 565 -38.51 -21.49 -39.17
CA THR A 565 -39.67 -20.87 -38.56
C THR A 565 -39.23 -19.80 -37.55
N SER A 566 -39.87 -18.64 -37.57
CA SER A 566 -39.64 -17.61 -36.55
C SER A 566 -40.29 -18.03 -35.24
N LEU A 567 -39.49 -18.55 -34.30
CA LEU A 567 -39.80 -18.40 -32.88
C LEU A 567 -39.25 -17.05 -32.41
N ALA A 568 -39.93 -16.40 -31.47
CA ALA A 568 -39.64 -15.03 -31.01
C ALA A 568 -38.14 -14.79 -30.74
N PRO A 569 -37.58 -13.64 -31.17
CA PRO A 569 -36.13 -13.42 -31.21
C PRO A 569 -35.45 -13.48 -29.85
N VAL A 570 -34.26 -14.08 -29.81
CA VAL A 570 -33.35 -14.05 -28.65
C VAL A 570 -32.70 -12.67 -28.61
N SER A 571 -32.97 -11.93 -27.53
CA SER A 571 -32.59 -10.52 -27.37
C SER A 571 -31.07 -10.30 -27.27
N THR A 572 -30.56 -9.30 -28.01
CA THR A 572 -29.20 -8.74 -27.88
C THR A 572 -29.11 -7.63 -26.85
N ALA A 573 -30.22 -7.31 -26.16
CA ALA A 573 -30.23 -6.30 -25.11
C ALA A 573 -29.20 -6.65 -24.02
N PRO A 574 -28.57 -5.63 -23.41
CA PRO A 574 -27.79 -5.86 -22.19
C PRO A 574 -28.72 -6.50 -21.16
N LYS A 575 -28.16 -7.37 -20.31
CA LYS A 575 -28.88 -7.95 -19.17
C LYS A 575 -28.07 -7.71 -17.92
N ILE A 576 -28.71 -7.14 -16.90
CA ILE A 576 -28.12 -7.03 -15.56
C ILE A 576 -28.52 -8.28 -14.76
N ASN A 577 -27.54 -8.94 -14.18
CA ASN A 577 -27.74 -10.07 -13.26
C ASN A 577 -27.68 -9.58 -11.81
N VAL A 578 -26.65 -8.81 -11.46
CA VAL A 578 -26.43 -8.31 -10.10
C VAL A 578 -25.85 -6.91 -10.15
N VAL A 579 -26.33 -6.03 -9.26
CA VAL A 579 -25.69 -4.76 -8.89
C VAL A 579 -25.15 -4.96 -7.47
N SER A 580 -23.84 -4.87 -7.26
CA SER A 580 -23.22 -5.13 -5.96
C SER A 580 -22.09 -4.13 -5.64
N PRO A 581 -22.13 -3.46 -4.48
CA PRO A 581 -23.25 -3.41 -3.53
C PRO A 581 -24.54 -2.86 -4.18
N ASN A 582 -25.71 -3.30 -3.72
CA ASN A 582 -27.02 -2.79 -4.19
C ASN A 582 -27.58 -1.65 -3.32
N THR A 583 -26.79 -1.16 -2.37
CA THR A 583 -27.07 0.00 -1.55
C THR A 583 -25.84 0.88 -1.44
N GLY A 584 -26.02 2.16 -1.13
CA GLY A 584 -24.89 3.08 -0.93
C GLY A 584 -25.29 4.46 -0.45
N SER A 585 -24.29 5.34 -0.41
CA SER A 585 -24.34 6.67 0.18
C SER A 585 -25.21 7.63 -0.63
N PRO A 586 -26.13 8.40 0.00
CA PRO A 586 -26.90 9.42 -0.70
C PRO A 586 -26.02 10.51 -1.35
N SER A 587 -24.77 10.65 -0.91
CA SER A 587 -23.79 11.59 -1.50
C SER A 587 -23.15 11.08 -2.79
N GLY A 588 -23.34 9.79 -3.14
CA GLY A 588 -22.64 9.15 -4.25
C GLY A 588 -21.16 8.87 -3.96
N GLY A 589 -20.41 8.45 -4.97
CA GLY A 589 -18.98 8.15 -4.87
C GLY A 589 -18.67 6.67 -4.57
N ASP A 590 -19.68 5.83 -4.39
CA ASP A 590 -19.48 4.40 -4.12
C ASP A 590 -19.05 3.68 -5.39
N THR A 591 -18.11 2.74 -5.26
CA THR A 591 -17.79 1.83 -6.36
C THR A 591 -18.79 0.68 -6.38
N VAL A 592 -19.58 0.60 -7.45
CA VAL A 592 -20.57 -0.46 -7.67
C VAL A 592 -20.13 -1.33 -8.84
N THR A 593 -20.20 -2.65 -8.66
CA THR A 593 -19.97 -3.64 -9.70
C THR A 593 -21.30 -4.17 -10.22
N ILE A 594 -21.55 -3.98 -11.52
CA ILE A 594 -22.70 -4.50 -12.23
C ILE A 594 -22.25 -5.74 -13.02
N THR A 595 -22.75 -6.92 -12.67
CA THR A 595 -22.51 -8.14 -13.44
C THR A 595 -23.73 -8.46 -14.31
N GLY A 596 -23.49 -9.04 -15.48
CA GLY A 596 -24.52 -9.24 -16.48
C GLY A 596 -24.02 -9.91 -17.74
N ARG A 597 -24.71 -9.67 -18.86
CA ARG A 597 -24.36 -10.18 -20.20
C ARG A 597 -24.65 -9.11 -21.25
N ASN A 598 -24.02 -9.27 -22.42
CA ASN A 598 -24.22 -8.43 -23.60
C ASN A 598 -23.89 -6.95 -23.36
N PHE A 599 -22.94 -6.65 -22.47
CA PHE A 599 -22.41 -5.30 -22.30
C PHE A 599 -21.43 -4.97 -23.43
N VAL A 600 -21.61 -3.82 -24.07
CA VAL A 600 -20.81 -3.40 -25.23
C VAL A 600 -19.95 -2.20 -24.84
N SER A 601 -18.73 -2.13 -25.38
CA SER A 601 -17.85 -0.97 -25.19
C SER A 601 -18.55 0.33 -25.63
N GLY A 602 -18.38 1.40 -24.86
CA GLY A 602 -19.07 2.67 -25.09
C GLY A 602 -20.48 2.75 -24.48
N LEU A 603 -20.90 1.78 -23.67
CA LEU A 603 -22.13 1.86 -22.89
C LEU A 603 -22.13 3.03 -21.90
N THR A 604 -23.32 3.45 -21.50
CA THR A 604 -23.54 4.43 -20.42
C THR A 604 -24.31 3.80 -19.26
N VAL A 605 -24.09 4.28 -18.04
CA VAL A 605 -24.81 3.85 -16.84
C VAL A 605 -25.42 5.04 -16.12
N THR A 606 -26.66 4.93 -15.67
CA THR A 606 -27.33 5.95 -14.84
C THR A 606 -27.94 5.35 -13.58
N PHE A 607 -28.06 6.14 -12.53
CA PHE A 607 -28.77 5.83 -11.28
C PHE A 607 -29.87 6.87 -11.10
N GLY A 608 -31.13 6.45 -11.12
CA GLY A 608 -32.26 7.38 -11.07
C GLY A 608 -32.27 8.41 -12.20
N GLY A 609 -31.66 8.07 -13.35
CA GLY A 609 -31.49 8.97 -14.50
C GLY A 609 -30.25 9.86 -14.45
N VAL A 610 -29.48 9.88 -13.35
CA VAL A 610 -28.24 10.65 -13.24
C VAL A 610 -27.06 9.81 -13.76
N PRO A 611 -26.19 10.34 -14.65
CA PRO A 611 -25.03 9.62 -15.16
C PRO A 611 -24.04 9.20 -14.05
N ALA A 612 -23.59 7.95 -14.11
CA ALA A 612 -22.51 7.41 -13.30
C ALA A 612 -21.18 7.42 -14.06
N VAL A 613 -20.06 7.47 -13.35
CA VAL A 613 -18.73 7.36 -13.96
C VAL A 613 -18.42 5.88 -14.21
N VAL A 614 -18.22 5.50 -15.46
CA VAL A 614 -17.87 4.12 -15.82
C VAL A 614 -16.34 3.95 -15.74
N ASN A 615 -15.88 3.18 -14.76
CA ASN A 615 -14.45 2.99 -14.48
C ASN A 615 -13.82 1.88 -15.32
N SER A 616 -14.59 0.82 -15.62
CA SER A 616 -14.15 -0.27 -16.50
C SER A 616 -15.36 -1.06 -17.03
N THR A 617 -15.21 -1.65 -18.22
CA THR A 617 -16.25 -2.48 -18.86
C THR A 617 -15.66 -3.73 -19.49
N SER A 618 -16.39 -4.84 -19.40
CA SER A 618 -16.23 -6.05 -20.21
C SER A 618 -17.61 -6.56 -20.64
N ARG A 619 -17.67 -7.62 -21.46
CA ARG A 619 -18.94 -8.24 -21.88
C ARG A 619 -19.83 -8.75 -20.73
N PHE A 620 -19.29 -8.88 -19.51
CA PHE A 620 -19.99 -9.44 -18.35
C PHE A 620 -19.98 -8.56 -17.10
N VAL A 621 -19.10 -7.57 -17.03
CA VAL A 621 -18.88 -6.79 -15.80
C VAL A 621 -18.66 -5.33 -16.14
N ILE A 622 -19.33 -4.45 -15.41
CA ILE A 622 -19.12 -3.00 -15.41
C ILE A 622 -18.76 -2.59 -13.98
N LYS A 623 -17.72 -1.79 -13.80
CA LYS A 623 -17.47 -1.08 -12.53
C LYS A 623 -17.79 0.38 -12.73
N VAL A 624 -18.61 0.95 -11.84
CA VAL A 624 -19.03 2.36 -11.89
C VAL A 624 -18.82 3.04 -10.55
N THR A 625 -18.70 4.36 -10.56
CA THR A 625 -18.81 5.21 -9.37
C THR A 625 -20.21 5.83 -9.37
N THR A 626 -20.97 5.64 -8.29
CA THR A 626 -22.36 6.11 -8.17
C THR A 626 -22.43 7.64 -8.14
N PRO A 627 -23.44 8.26 -8.78
CA PRO A 627 -23.77 9.66 -8.51
C PRO A 627 -24.47 9.79 -7.14
N GLY A 628 -24.67 11.02 -6.66
CA GLY A 628 -25.52 11.26 -5.49
C GLY A 628 -27.01 11.02 -5.79
N GLY A 629 -27.77 10.63 -4.77
CA GLY A 629 -29.20 10.34 -4.89
C GLY A 629 -29.87 10.01 -3.56
N SER A 630 -31.15 9.62 -3.58
CA SER A 630 -31.91 9.29 -2.36
C SER A 630 -32.94 8.20 -2.62
N GLY A 631 -33.13 7.29 -1.65
CA GLY A 631 -34.11 6.21 -1.74
C GLY A 631 -33.84 5.18 -2.85
N PRO A 632 -34.83 4.35 -3.19
CA PRO A 632 -34.68 3.34 -4.23
C PRO A 632 -34.67 3.98 -5.62
N VAL A 633 -33.66 3.64 -6.42
CA VAL A 633 -33.48 4.12 -7.79
C VAL A 633 -33.26 2.97 -8.77
N ALA A 634 -33.62 3.21 -10.03
CA ALA A 634 -33.29 2.32 -11.13
C ALA A 634 -31.83 2.53 -11.57
N VAL A 635 -31.12 1.43 -11.80
CA VAL A 635 -29.78 1.44 -12.45
C VAL A 635 -29.97 1.06 -13.91
N VAL A 636 -29.79 2.01 -14.83
CA VAL A 636 -29.98 1.75 -16.27
C VAL A 636 -28.64 1.66 -16.96
N VAL A 637 -28.33 0.49 -17.54
CA VAL A 637 -27.22 0.30 -18.47
C VAL A 637 -27.79 0.42 -19.88
N LYS A 638 -27.24 1.34 -20.68
CA LYS A 638 -27.62 1.56 -22.08
C LYS A 638 -26.43 1.30 -23.00
N ASN A 639 -26.57 0.36 -23.91
CA ASN A 639 -25.57 0.09 -24.95
C ASN A 639 -25.64 1.14 -26.08
N PRO A 640 -24.59 1.27 -26.92
CA PRO A 640 -24.58 2.20 -28.06
C PRO A 640 -25.70 1.98 -29.10
N ASP A 641 -26.24 0.77 -29.19
CA ASP A 641 -27.39 0.41 -30.03
C ASP A 641 -28.75 0.83 -29.43
N ASN A 642 -28.72 1.61 -28.33
CA ASN A 642 -29.84 2.10 -27.54
C ASN A 642 -30.63 1.04 -26.75
N GLN A 643 -30.20 -0.22 -26.74
CA GLN A 643 -30.85 -1.22 -25.89
C GLN A 643 -30.46 -1.03 -24.43
N THR A 644 -31.40 -1.31 -23.53
CA THR A 644 -31.24 -1.04 -22.09
C THR A 644 -31.52 -2.26 -21.23
N ALA A 645 -30.82 -2.34 -20.09
CA ALA A 645 -31.20 -3.16 -18.96
C ALA A 645 -31.34 -2.31 -17.71
N THR A 646 -32.28 -2.70 -16.87
CA THR A 646 -32.58 -2.02 -15.61
C THR A 646 -32.30 -2.96 -14.44
N GLY A 647 -31.44 -2.52 -13.53
CA GLY A 647 -31.24 -3.07 -12.20
C GLY A 647 -31.82 -2.14 -11.13
N ALA A 648 -31.58 -2.47 -9.86
CA ALA A 648 -32.03 -1.67 -8.74
C ALA A 648 -30.85 -1.33 -7.82
N PHE A 649 -30.90 -0.14 -7.23
CA PHE A 649 -29.98 0.31 -6.20
C PHE A 649 -30.75 1.16 -5.20
N ASN A 650 -30.41 1.10 -3.92
CA ASN A 650 -31.09 1.89 -2.89
C ASN A 650 -30.10 2.78 -2.15
N TYR A 651 -30.22 4.09 -2.34
CA TYR A 651 -29.50 5.05 -1.52
C TYR A 651 -30.04 5.01 -0.10
N ALA A 652 -29.14 4.93 0.88
CA ALA A 652 -29.50 5.00 2.28
C ALA A 652 -30.23 6.32 2.59
N ALA A 653 -31.14 6.30 3.56
CA ALA A 653 -31.86 7.50 3.97
C ALA A 653 -30.89 8.56 4.50
N PRO A 654 -31.04 9.85 4.14
CA PRO A 654 -30.26 10.93 4.72
C PRO A 654 -30.47 10.98 6.24
N VAL A 655 -29.39 10.98 7.01
CA VAL A 655 -29.43 11.11 8.47
C VAL A 655 -29.73 12.58 8.79
N GLY A 656 -30.82 12.88 9.51
CA GLY A 656 -31.24 14.26 9.86
C GLY A 656 -30.16 15.08 10.58
N PRO A 657 -30.25 16.43 10.66
CA PRO A 657 -29.17 17.29 11.16
C PRO A 657 -28.64 16.81 12.53
N PRO A 658 -27.32 16.88 12.78
CA PRO A 658 -26.81 16.66 14.12
C PRO A 658 -27.38 17.72 15.08
N SER A 659 -27.37 17.47 16.38
CA SER A 659 -27.65 18.49 17.39
C SER A 659 -26.37 18.84 18.15
N VAL A 660 -26.15 20.13 18.40
CA VAL A 660 -25.05 20.63 19.24
C VAL A 660 -25.61 21.03 20.60
N GLY A 661 -25.21 20.31 21.65
CA GLY A 661 -25.72 20.49 23.01
C GLY A 661 -24.83 21.38 23.89
N SER A 662 -23.52 21.11 23.94
CA SER A 662 -22.58 21.89 24.77
C SER A 662 -21.14 21.83 24.26
N VAL A 663 -20.28 22.73 24.76
CA VAL A 663 -18.85 22.81 24.44
C VAL A 663 -18.07 22.92 25.75
N SER A 664 -17.01 22.11 25.92
CA SER A 664 -16.17 22.08 27.12
C SER A 664 -14.67 21.97 26.78
N PRO A 665 -13.81 22.87 27.29
CA PRO A 665 -14.15 24.08 28.02
C PRO A 665 -14.97 25.04 27.14
N SER A 666 -15.86 25.82 27.74
CA SER A 666 -16.69 26.81 27.03
C SER A 666 -15.96 28.15 26.81
N SER A 667 -14.67 28.23 27.16
CA SER A 667 -13.83 29.40 26.90
C SER A 667 -12.36 29.03 26.72
N GLY A 668 -11.57 29.96 26.15
CA GLY A 668 -10.13 29.80 25.96
C GLY A 668 -9.53 30.87 25.06
N SER A 669 -8.25 30.73 24.72
CA SER A 669 -7.45 31.82 24.14
C SER A 669 -7.97 32.32 22.79
N SER A 670 -8.08 33.64 22.64
CA SER A 670 -8.31 34.34 21.35
C SER A 670 -7.28 34.02 20.27
N ALA A 671 -6.09 33.54 20.64
CA ALA A 671 -5.09 33.04 19.69
C ALA A 671 -5.48 31.69 19.06
N GLY A 672 -6.58 31.05 19.49
CA GLY A 672 -6.97 29.72 19.05
C GLY A 672 -6.16 28.61 19.72
N GLY A 673 -6.29 27.38 19.23
CA GLY A 673 -5.59 26.19 19.71
C GLY A 673 -6.16 25.59 21.00
N THR A 674 -7.25 26.13 21.56
CA THR A 674 -7.87 25.52 22.73
C THR A 674 -8.59 24.24 22.32
N ALA A 675 -8.19 23.11 22.89
CA ALA A 675 -8.88 21.85 22.69
C ALA A 675 -10.26 21.90 23.36
N ILE A 676 -11.30 21.64 22.58
CA ILE A 676 -12.70 21.64 22.99
C ILE A 676 -13.36 20.29 22.68
N THR A 677 -14.25 19.87 23.57
CA THR A 677 -15.17 18.74 23.37
C THR A 677 -16.57 19.30 23.17
N ILE A 678 -17.21 18.92 22.07
CA ILE A 678 -18.58 19.30 21.71
C ILE A 678 -19.46 18.08 21.97
N ALA A 679 -20.40 18.20 22.90
CA ALA A 679 -21.40 17.19 23.18
C ALA A 679 -22.69 17.49 22.41
N GLY A 680 -23.38 16.46 21.94
CA GLY A 680 -24.58 16.60 21.13
C GLY A 680 -25.21 15.26 20.77
N SER A 681 -25.90 15.18 19.64
CA SER A 681 -26.46 13.92 19.16
C SER A 681 -26.48 13.83 17.64
N GLY A 682 -26.44 12.60 17.14
CA GLY A 682 -26.49 12.32 15.72
C GLY A 682 -25.23 12.70 14.94
N PHE A 683 -24.08 12.96 15.58
CA PHE A 683 -22.83 13.23 14.87
C PHE A 683 -22.36 12.02 14.07
N VAL A 684 -21.70 12.26 12.94
CA VAL A 684 -21.12 11.19 12.11
C VAL A 684 -19.71 11.57 11.64
N PRO A 685 -18.83 10.59 11.38
CA PRO A 685 -17.52 10.85 10.79
C PRO A 685 -17.63 11.69 9.51
N GLY A 686 -16.95 12.83 9.47
CA GLY A 686 -17.00 13.79 8.36
C GLY A 686 -17.84 15.04 8.61
N ASP A 687 -18.56 15.13 9.74
CA ASP A 687 -19.17 16.40 10.16
C ASP A 687 -18.07 17.46 10.40
N VAL A 688 -18.30 18.69 9.92
CA VAL A 688 -17.35 19.82 9.98
C VAL A 688 -17.75 20.77 11.10
N VAL A 689 -16.78 21.14 11.94
CA VAL A 689 -16.97 22.11 13.04
C VAL A 689 -16.45 23.48 12.64
N SER A 690 -17.22 24.53 12.93
CA SER A 690 -16.73 25.90 12.94
C SER A 690 -17.02 26.60 14.27
N VAL A 691 -16.14 27.50 14.69
CA VAL A 691 -16.28 28.32 15.90
C VAL A 691 -16.13 29.79 15.53
N GLY A 692 -17.18 30.58 15.71
CA GLY A 692 -17.27 31.98 15.31
C GLY A 692 -17.05 32.16 13.80
N GLY A 693 -17.65 31.27 12.99
CA GLY A 693 -17.62 31.32 11.53
C GLY A 693 -16.33 30.84 10.88
N LYS A 694 -15.33 30.41 11.64
CA LYS A 694 -14.07 29.84 11.12
C LYS A 694 -13.98 28.35 11.43
N ASN A 695 -13.47 27.55 10.49
CA ASN A 695 -13.30 26.11 10.70
C ASN A 695 -12.39 25.83 11.88
N ALA A 696 -12.82 24.95 12.77
CA ALA A 696 -11.97 24.42 13.82
C ALA A 696 -10.89 23.52 13.23
N THR A 697 -9.72 23.53 13.83
CA THR A 697 -8.64 22.61 13.48
C THR A 697 -8.86 21.28 14.22
N THR A 698 -8.34 20.18 13.67
CA THR A 698 -8.40 18.85 14.34
C THR A 698 -9.79 18.39 14.78
N ALA A 699 -10.86 18.80 14.07
CA ALA A 699 -12.22 18.36 14.36
C ALA A 699 -12.38 16.87 14.05
N ILE A 700 -12.65 16.06 15.07
CA ILE A 700 -12.81 14.60 15.00
C ILE A 700 -14.13 14.24 15.67
N VAL A 701 -15.04 13.63 14.92
CA VAL A 701 -16.24 13.01 15.50
C VAL A 701 -15.82 11.73 16.21
N VAL A 702 -15.86 11.74 17.54
CA VAL A 702 -15.46 10.62 18.39
C VAL A 702 -16.52 9.52 18.38
N ASN A 703 -17.79 9.91 18.44
CA ASN A 703 -18.95 9.04 18.36
C ASN A 703 -20.20 9.89 18.02
N SER A 704 -21.38 9.28 18.02
CA SER A 704 -22.62 9.97 17.65
C SER A 704 -23.07 11.10 18.59
N SER A 705 -22.41 11.29 19.72
CA SER A 705 -22.72 12.35 20.69
C SER A 705 -21.53 13.22 21.07
N THR A 706 -20.33 12.97 20.54
CA THR A 706 -19.11 13.68 20.92
C THR A 706 -18.24 14.03 19.70
N ILE A 707 -17.83 15.29 19.59
CA ILE A 707 -16.78 15.75 18.68
C ILE A 707 -15.66 16.40 19.50
N THR A 708 -14.39 16.14 19.19
CA THR A 708 -13.26 16.93 19.71
C THR A 708 -12.71 17.83 18.61
N ALA A 709 -12.30 19.04 18.94
CA ALA A 709 -11.72 19.99 17.98
C ALA A 709 -10.81 21.00 18.68
N ASN A 710 -9.96 21.69 17.94
CA ASN A 710 -9.19 22.83 18.44
C ASN A 710 -9.73 24.13 17.84
N THR A 711 -9.99 25.11 18.71
CA THR A 711 -10.55 26.40 18.29
C THR A 711 -9.62 27.14 17.32
N PRO A 712 -10.13 27.78 16.27
CA PRO A 712 -9.32 28.67 15.44
C PRO A 712 -9.07 30.01 16.15
N PRO A 713 -8.10 30.83 15.70
CA PRO A 713 -7.93 32.19 16.20
C PRO A 713 -9.17 33.07 15.91
N ASN A 714 -9.69 33.77 16.91
CA ASN A 714 -10.86 34.64 16.80
C ASN A 714 -10.77 35.82 17.80
N PRO A 715 -11.36 37.00 17.51
CA PRO A 715 -11.39 38.12 18.45
C PRO A 715 -12.03 37.76 19.79
N LEU A 716 -11.72 38.55 20.81
CA LEU A 716 -12.29 38.40 22.15
C LEU A 716 -13.83 38.48 22.11
N GLY A 717 -14.47 37.65 22.93
CA GLY A 717 -15.93 37.62 23.09
C GLY A 717 -16.57 36.29 22.70
N ALA A 718 -17.91 36.28 22.71
CA ALA A 718 -18.71 35.10 22.43
C ALA A 718 -18.67 34.71 20.93
N ALA A 719 -18.69 33.41 20.68
CA ALA A 719 -18.65 32.81 19.35
C ALA A 719 -19.59 31.61 19.26
N ASP A 720 -20.30 31.51 18.13
CA ASP A 720 -21.17 30.37 17.82
C ASP A 720 -20.36 29.13 17.49
N VAL A 721 -20.85 27.94 17.86
CA VAL A 721 -20.28 26.66 17.45
C VAL A 721 -21.25 25.96 16.51
N VAL A 722 -20.83 25.76 15.26
CA VAL A 722 -21.66 25.15 14.21
C VAL A 722 -21.09 23.80 13.81
N VAL A 723 -21.92 22.77 13.80
CA VAL A 723 -21.61 21.45 13.24
C VAL A 723 -22.41 21.27 11.94
N THR A 724 -21.70 21.11 10.83
CA THR A 724 -22.28 20.98 9.49
C THR A 724 -22.05 19.57 8.96
N ARG A 725 -23.12 18.88 8.57
CA ARG A 725 -23.05 17.58 7.91
C ARG A 725 -22.71 17.75 6.45
N GLY A 726 -21.86 16.90 5.86
CA GLY A 726 -21.70 16.86 4.41
C GLY A 726 -22.93 16.25 3.72
N CYS A 727 -23.51 16.92 2.71
CA CYS A 727 -24.50 16.32 1.82
C CYS A 727 -24.47 16.92 0.40
N TYR A 728 -25.15 16.27 -0.54
CA TYR A 728 -25.41 16.79 -1.87
C TYR A 728 -26.87 16.51 -2.29
N PRO A 729 -27.56 17.45 -2.97
CA PRO A 729 -27.13 18.83 -3.23
C PRO A 729 -27.15 19.72 -1.97
N SER A 730 -26.33 20.77 -1.99
CA SER A 730 -26.26 21.85 -1.00
C SER A 730 -27.56 22.69 -0.99
N PRO A 731 -27.97 23.31 0.14
CA PRO A 731 -27.23 23.49 1.41
C PRO A 731 -27.32 22.32 2.37
N CYS A 732 -26.21 22.05 3.03
CA CYS A 732 -26.11 20.91 3.93
C CYS A 732 -26.71 21.18 5.31
N PRO A 733 -27.36 20.18 5.94
CA PRO A 733 -27.95 20.35 7.24
C PRO A 733 -26.87 20.64 8.31
N SER A 734 -27.08 21.70 9.09
CA SER A 734 -26.19 22.11 10.18
C SER A 734 -26.98 22.40 11.45
N SER A 735 -26.33 22.28 12.61
CA SER A 735 -26.83 22.76 13.89
C SER A 735 -25.85 23.76 14.48
N THR A 736 -26.39 24.80 15.11
CA THR A 736 -25.64 25.89 15.73
C THR A 736 -25.95 25.93 17.21
N LEU A 737 -24.91 25.95 18.03
CA LEU A 737 -24.95 26.37 19.42
C LEU A 737 -24.52 27.84 19.49
N THR A 738 -25.50 28.73 19.56
CA THR A 738 -25.27 30.18 19.63
C THR A 738 -24.52 30.55 20.91
N ALA A 739 -23.50 31.40 20.79
CA ALA A 739 -22.59 31.79 21.88
C ALA A 739 -22.01 30.59 22.66
N GLY A 740 -21.81 29.45 21.98
CA GLY A 740 -21.35 28.21 22.59
C GLY A 740 -19.90 28.23 23.09
N TYR A 741 -19.10 29.23 22.71
CA TYR A 741 -17.72 29.38 23.14
C TYR A 741 -17.33 30.84 23.36
N THR A 742 -16.44 31.13 24.32
CA THR A 742 -15.95 32.49 24.61
C THR A 742 -14.43 32.59 24.47
N TYR A 743 -13.96 33.48 23.59
CA TYR A 743 -12.53 33.78 23.46
C TYR A 743 -12.09 34.80 24.51
N THR A 744 -11.06 34.44 25.28
CA THR A 744 -10.47 35.23 26.37
C THR A 744 -9.01 35.59 26.09
N THR A 745 -8.47 36.52 26.87
CA THR A 745 -7.05 36.90 26.79
C THR A 745 -6.19 35.78 27.40
N PRO A 746 -5.16 35.28 26.70
CA PRO A 746 -4.24 34.29 27.27
C PRO A 746 -3.49 34.85 28.50
N PRO A 747 -3.17 34.02 29.51
CA PRO A 747 -2.44 34.46 30.69
C PRO A 747 -0.98 34.85 30.39
N PRO A 748 -0.38 35.81 31.13
CA PRO A 748 1.02 36.20 30.94
C PRO A 748 1.99 35.06 31.30
N PRO A 749 3.22 35.07 30.74
CA PRO A 749 4.26 34.11 31.12
C PRO A 749 4.65 34.27 32.60
N THR A 750 5.17 33.21 33.22
CA THR A 750 5.78 33.25 34.55
C THR A 750 7.16 32.58 34.52
N ILE A 751 8.10 33.02 35.37
CA ILE A 751 9.40 32.34 35.58
C ILE A 751 9.44 31.85 37.02
N THR A 752 9.75 30.57 37.23
CA THR A 752 9.92 29.96 38.55
C THR A 752 11.39 29.77 38.92
N SER A 753 12.28 29.49 37.95
CA SER A 753 13.71 29.31 38.22
C SER A 753 14.57 29.45 36.95
N VAL A 754 15.85 29.74 37.14
CA VAL A 754 16.90 29.72 36.11
C VAL A 754 18.04 28.82 36.62
N SER A 755 18.54 27.89 35.80
CA SER A 755 19.59 26.94 36.20
C SER A 755 20.55 26.59 35.06
N PRO A 756 21.89 26.70 35.24
CA PRO A 756 22.53 27.39 36.36
C PRO A 756 22.09 28.86 36.41
N ASN A 757 22.04 29.45 37.61
CA ASN A 757 21.73 30.88 37.80
C ASN A 757 22.99 31.77 37.87
N THR A 758 24.16 31.22 37.50
CA THR A 758 25.43 31.93 37.44
C THR A 758 26.22 31.55 36.19
N GLY A 759 27.13 32.42 35.74
CA GLY A 759 28.05 32.15 34.64
C GLY A 759 29.06 33.27 34.40
N THR A 760 29.88 33.16 33.36
CA THR A 760 31.00 34.09 33.11
C THR A 760 30.57 35.32 32.33
N VAL A 761 31.18 36.48 32.59
CA VAL A 761 31.00 37.74 31.81
C VAL A 761 31.15 37.60 30.28
N SER A 762 31.87 36.57 29.83
CA SER A 762 32.04 36.21 28.42
C SER A 762 30.78 35.64 27.76
N GLY A 763 29.70 35.37 28.51
CA GLY A 763 28.49 34.71 28.01
C GLY A 763 28.72 33.24 27.64
N GLY A 764 27.80 32.64 26.87
CA GLY A 764 27.95 31.28 26.35
C GLY A 764 27.53 30.17 27.32
N THR A 765 27.04 30.50 28.52
CA THR A 765 26.54 29.50 29.47
C THR A 765 25.15 29.03 29.03
N SER A 766 24.98 27.72 28.87
CA SER A 766 23.65 27.14 28.64
C SER A 766 22.84 27.14 29.93
N ILE A 767 21.65 27.73 29.87
CA ILE A 767 20.73 27.88 30.99
C ILE A 767 19.35 27.30 30.65
N SER A 768 18.69 26.78 31.67
CA SER A 768 17.30 26.36 31.67
C SER A 768 16.46 27.35 32.46
N ILE A 769 15.37 27.84 31.90
CA ILE A 769 14.40 28.74 32.53
C ILE A 769 13.09 27.95 32.68
N ASN A 770 12.69 27.65 33.91
CA ASN A 770 11.41 27.01 34.18
C ASN A 770 10.35 28.07 34.49
N GLY A 771 9.10 27.78 34.15
CA GLY A 771 8.01 28.74 34.26
C GLY A 771 6.67 28.17 33.82
N ALA A 772 5.75 29.05 33.42
CA ALA A 772 4.49 28.69 32.79
C ALA A 772 4.10 29.71 31.72
N ASN A 773 3.21 29.31 30.82
CA ASN A 773 2.65 30.13 29.74
C ASN A 773 3.71 30.73 28.78
N PHE A 774 4.85 30.06 28.58
CA PHE A 774 5.78 30.44 27.52
C PHE A 774 5.20 30.06 26.15
N GLN A 775 5.25 30.99 25.19
CA GLN A 775 4.67 30.80 23.86
C GLN A 775 5.73 30.49 22.81
N TYR A 776 5.28 29.92 21.69
CA TYR A 776 6.19 29.64 20.58
C TYR A 776 6.74 30.92 19.96
N GLY A 777 8.07 31.10 20.01
CA GLY A 777 8.74 32.34 19.62
C GLY A 777 8.98 33.33 20.77
N ALA A 778 8.85 32.88 22.03
CA ALA A 778 9.25 33.69 23.19
C ALA A 778 10.74 34.07 23.11
N THR A 779 11.03 35.31 23.49
CA THR A 779 12.39 35.86 23.55
C THR A 779 12.86 35.95 25.01
N VAL A 780 14.16 35.81 25.21
CA VAL A 780 14.79 35.92 26.54
C VAL A 780 15.81 37.04 26.52
N THR A 781 15.80 37.90 27.53
CA THR A 781 16.90 38.83 27.80
C THR A 781 17.46 38.63 29.20
N ILE A 782 18.76 38.86 29.37
CA ILE A 782 19.45 38.88 30.67
C ILE A 782 20.15 40.22 30.80
N GLY A 783 19.76 41.04 31.78
CA GLY A 783 20.28 42.40 31.95
C GLY A 783 20.07 43.27 30.71
N GLY A 784 18.92 43.09 30.03
CA GLY A 784 18.55 43.82 28.80
C GLY A 784 19.23 43.33 27.51
N ARG A 785 20.10 42.31 27.56
CA ARG A 785 20.75 41.73 26.36
C ARG A 785 20.07 40.43 25.93
N PRO A 786 19.89 40.16 24.62
CA PRO A 786 19.20 38.97 24.13
C PRO A 786 20.02 37.70 24.37
N ALA A 787 19.42 36.72 25.03
CA ALA A 787 19.94 35.36 25.10
C ALA A 787 19.52 34.57 23.85
N THR A 788 20.35 33.61 23.43
CA THR A 788 20.04 32.75 22.27
C THR A 788 19.15 31.60 22.72
N VAL A 789 17.85 31.68 22.44
CA VAL A 789 16.90 30.60 22.74
C VAL A 789 17.09 29.44 21.75
N GLN A 790 17.27 28.23 22.28
CA GLN A 790 17.53 27.01 21.50
C GLN A 790 16.31 26.07 21.47
N THR A 791 15.58 25.96 22.58
CA THR A 791 14.31 25.24 22.64
C THR A 791 13.39 25.84 23.71
N TRP A 792 12.09 25.61 23.58
CA TRP A 792 11.09 26.03 24.56
C TRP A 792 9.87 25.10 24.53
N THR A 793 9.17 25.03 25.66
CA THR A 793 7.85 24.43 25.84
C THR A 793 6.95 25.44 26.55
N GLY A 794 5.71 25.07 26.89
CA GLY A 794 4.84 25.94 27.70
C GLY A 794 5.37 26.27 29.11
N SER A 795 6.36 25.55 29.61
CA SER A 795 6.88 25.68 30.98
C SER A 795 8.40 25.69 31.09
N TYR A 796 9.11 25.66 29.96
CA TYR A 796 10.57 25.51 29.92
C TYR A 796 11.17 26.28 28.76
N ILE A 797 12.31 26.95 28.96
CA ILE A 797 13.13 27.54 27.89
C ILE A 797 14.58 27.12 28.12
N TYR A 798 15.25 26.62 27.09
CA TYR A 798 16.70 26.41 27.05
C TYR A 798 17.33 27.51 26.21
N ALA A 799 18.28 28.23 26.79
CA ALA A 799 18.92 29.36 26.14
C ALA A 799 20.41 29.44 26.47
N THR A 800 21.17 30.16 25.65
CA THR A 800 22.58 30.48 25.90
C THR A 800 22.71 31.94 26.30
N THR A 801 23.42 32.22 27.39
CA THR A 801 23.57 33.57 27.93
C THR A 801 24.36 34.51 27.00
N PRO A 802 23.98 35.81 26.89
CA PRO A 802 24.68 36.79 26.07
C PRO A 802 26.07 37.14 26.60
N THR A 803 26.95 37.62 25.71
CA THR A 803 28.29 38.11 26.07
C THR A 803 28.28 39.60 26.48
N GLY A 804 29.31 40.04 27.19
CA GLY A 804 29.58 41.46 27.43
C GLY A 804 28.80 42.08 28.59
N GLN A 805 28.50 41.30 29.62
CA GLN A 805 27.96 41.80 30.90
C GLN A 805 29.09 42.07 31.90
N SER A 806 28.93 43.06 32.78
CA SER A 806 29.83 43.25 33.92
C SER A 806 29.52 42.24 35.03
N THR A 807 30.45 42.01 35.96
CA THR A 807 30.17 41.21 37.16
C THR A 807 29.00 41.81 37.94
N GLY A 808 28.02 40.99 38.34
CA GLY A 808 26.82 41.43 39.04
C GLY A 808 25.60 40.55 38.81
N SER A 809 24.51 40.85 39.52
CA SER A 809 23.21 40.18 39.38
C SER A 809 22.31 40.96 38.40
N PHE A 810 21.64 40.24 37.51
CA PHE A 810 20.82 40.80 36.43
C PHE A 810 19.48 40.08 36.32
N ASP A 811 18.49 40.85 35.87
CA ASP A 811 17.13 40.36 35.63
C ASP A 811 17.08 39.44 34.41
N VAL A 812 16.27 38.39 34.50
CA VAL A 812 15.93 37.53 33.36
C VAL A 812 14.50 37.85 32.94
N VAL A 813 14.33 38.30 31.70
CA VAL A 813 13.02 38.66 31.15
C VAL A 813 12.65 37.68 30.04
N VAL A 814 11.48 37.06 30.14
CA VAL A 814 10.86 36.29 29.06
C VAL A 814 9.73 37.13 28.48
N THR A 815 9.74 37.34 27.16
CA THR A 815 8.67 38.05 26.44
C THR A 815 8.06 37.15 25.38
N ASN A 816 6.77 36.89 25.49
CA ASN A 816 6.01 36.12 24.50
C ASN A 816 5.71 36.96 23.24
N PRO A 817 5.38 36.33 22.10
CA PRO A 817 5.01 37.04 20.86
C PRO A 817 3.77 37.93 20.98
N ASP A 818 2.92 37.70 21.97
CA ASP A 818 1.77 38.56 22.30
C ASP A 818 2.15 39.80 23.14
N ASN A 819 3.45 40.04 23.32
CA ASN A 819 4.06 41.11 24.11
C ASN A 819 3.80 41.02 25.62
N GLN A 820 3.21 39.93 26.12
CA GLN A 820 3.19 39.69 27.56
C GLN A 820 4.58 39.24 28.01
N SER A 821 5.05 39.80 29.12
CA SER A 821 6.40 39.53 29.63
C SER A 821 6.41 39.26 31.12
N VAL A 822 7.41 38.51 31.58
CA VAL A 822 7.71 38.31 33.00
C VAL A 822 9.19 38.58 33.24
N THR A 823 9.46 39.18 34.40
CA THR A 823 10.82 39.45 34.88
C THR A 823 11.08 38.64 36.14
N LEU A 824 12.15 37.85 36.15
CA LEU A 824 12.75 37.31 37.36
C LEU A 824 13.90 38.24 37.79
N ALA A 825 13.63 39.07 38.80
CA ALA A 825 14.59 40.03 39.30
C ALA A 825 15.84 39.33 39.87
N GLY A 826 17.03 39.77 39.44
CA GLY A 826 18.30 39.15 39.83
C GLY A 826 18.43 37.67 39.48
N GLY A 827 17.65 37.18 38.51
CA GLY A 827 17.53 35.76 38.17
C GLY A 827 18.81 35.10 37.63
N TYR A 828 19.83 35.89 37.27
CA TYR A 828 21.11 35.39 36.80
C TYR A 828 22.27 36.28 37.22
N ALA A 829 23.40 35.71 37.67
CA ALA A 829 24.59 36.46 38.05
C ALA A 829 25.81 36.16 37.17
N TYR A 830 26.44 37.21 36.66
CA TYR A 830 27.72 37.12 35.95
C TYR A 830 28.88 37.27 36.94
N ASN A 831 29.84 36.35 36.90
CA ASN A 831 31.04 36.33 37.71
C ASN A 831 32.29 36.65 36.87
#